data_AF-A0A9E7GMD2-F1
#
_entry.id   AF-A0A9E7GMD2-F1
#
_cell.length_a   1.000
_cell.length_b   1.000
_cell.length_c   1.000
_cell.angle_alpha   90.00
_cell.angle_beta   90.00
_cell.angle_gamma   90.00
#
_symmetry.space_group_name_H-M   'P 1'
#
loop_
_entity.id
_entity.type
_entity.pdbx_description
1 polymer ?
#
loop_
_entity_poly.entity_id
_entity_poly.type
_entity_poly.pdbx_seq_one_letter_code
_entity_poly.pdbx_strand_id
1 'polypeptide(L)'
;MAAAGADGFRALDEVSLVEYIKATPSLRAQLGEQLEGLAIKEVGDGNLNFVYIVAGPAGSFVIKQAIPYVRCIGTSWPLTKERAYFESLALKEHGRLCPNHVPQVYHFDQPLSLIAMRYLEPPHIILRKGLIAGIEYPLLAQHMSDYLMRTLFFTSLLYHSTFEHRHAVAEFCGNAELCRHTEQVVFSDPYKVAQYNRWTSPHLDHDVEAVRDDDILKIEVAELKSMFSERAQALIHGDLHTGSVMVTSDSTQVIDPEFAFYGPMGFDIGAFLGNLILAFFSQDGHADKDNDRMVYKRWILRMIEETWNLFHHKFVSLWNENFDGHGEAYLVGIYNKPELQLLVQKKYMTDLFHDALGFGAAKMIRRIVGVAHVEDFESISDETKRALCERHALDCAKTLLKERRKFETITDAFRALDEASLVEYIKATPALRAQLGEQLEGLAIKEVGDGNLNFVYIVAGPAGSLVIKQAIPYVRCIGTSWPLTKERAYFESLALKEHGSLCPNHVPQVYHFDRPMSLIAMRYLEPPHIILRKGLIAGIEYPLLAQHMSDYLARTLFFTSLLYHATLEHRHAVAEFCGNAELCRLTEQVVFSDPYMVSQYNRWTSPHLDHDVEAVRHDDILKIEVAELKSMFCERAQALIHGDLHTGSVMVTIDSTQVIDPEFAFYGPMGFDIGAFLGNLILAFFSQDGHADKDNDRTVYKQWILRTIEETWNLFHHNFVSLWNENFDGHGEAYLVDIYNKTELQLLVQKKYMTDLFHDALGFGAAKMIRRIVGVAHVEDFESISDETKRALCERRALDCAKTILKERRKFETISQVISVIQEISAP
;
A
#
# COMPACT_ATOMS: atom_id res chain seq x y z
N MET A 1 -54.54 34.22 -8.18
CA MET A 1 -54.33 33.80 -9.58
C MET A 1 -53.22 34.65 -10.17
N ALA A 2 -51.98 34.16 -10.17
CA ALA A 2 -50.89 34.77 -10.94
C ALA A 2 -50.97 34.22 -12.38
N ALA A 3 -50.81 35.09 -13.37
CA ALA A 3 -50.91 34.77 -14.79
C ALA A 3 -49.87 33.71 -15.19
N ALA A 4 -50.29 32.68 -15.92
CA ALA A 4 -49.41 31.68 -16.51
C ALA A 4 -48.42 32.36 -17.48
N GLY A 5 -47.15 31.96 -17.43
CA GLY A 5 -46.16 32.36 -18.44
C GLY A 5 -46.54 31.87 -19.83
N ALA A 6 -45.94 32.44 -20.88
CA ALA A 6 -46.22 32.10 -22.28
C ALA A 6 -45.90 30.62 -22.65
N ASP A 7 -45.24 29.88 -21.76
CA ASP A 7 -44.83 28.48 -21.87
C ASP A 7 -45.66 27.51 -21.00
N GLY A 8 -46.66 28.01 -20.24
CA GLY A 8 -47.50 27.20 -19.37
C GLY A 8 -46.89 26.83 -18.01
N PHE A 9 -45.67 27.28 -17.70
CA PHE A 9 -45.02 27.03 -16.41
C PHE A 9 -45.61 27.90 -15.29
N ARG A 10 -45.72 27.32 -14.10
CA ARG A 10 -45.95 28.01 -12.83
C ARG A 10 -45.28 27.27 -11.68
N ALA A 11 -44.63 27.99 -10.78
CA ALA A 11 -44.15 27.42 -9.53
C ALA A 11 -45.35 27.05 -8.65
N LEU A 12 -45.36 25.83 -8.13
CA LEU A 12 -46.39 25.36 -7.21
C LEU A 12 -45.93 25.57 -5.77
N ASP A 13 -46.87 25.91 -4.92
CA ASP A 13 -46.79 25.94 -3.46
C ASP A 13 -47.69 24.84 -2.87
N GLU A 14 -47.66 24.66 -1.54
CA GLU A 14 -48.43 23.59 -0.88
C GLU A 14 -49.94 23.65 -1.19
N VAL A 15 -50.51 24.85 -1.38
CA VAL A 15 -51.94 25.05 -1.66
C VAL A 15 -52.28 24.72 -3.12
N SER A 16 -51.53 25.28 -4.06
CA SER A 16 -51.73 25.06 -5.49
C SER A 16 -51.37 23.65 -5.94
N LEU A 17 -50.53 22.95 -5.17
CA LEU A 17 -50.19 21.55 -5.40
C LEU A 17 -51.38 20.62 -5.15
N VAL A 18 -52.23 20.89 -4.15
CA VAL A 18 -53.47 20.13 -3.91
C VAL A 18 -54.35 20.13 -5.15
N GLU A 19 -54.55 21.30 -5.76
CA GLU A 19 -55.41 21.44 -6.94
C GLU A 19 -54.79 20.77 -8.17
N TYR A 20 -53.47 20.82 -8.32
CA TYR A 20 -52.76 20.09 -9.37
C TYR A 20 -52.91 18.57 -9.21
N ILE A 21 -52.75 18.04 -8.00
CA ILE A 21 -52.90 16.61 -7.70
C ILE A 21 -54.32 16.13 -8.03
N LYS A 22 -55.35 16.87 -7.60
CA LYS A 22 -56.76 16.56 -7.91
C LYS A 22 -57.04 16.54 -9.41
N ALA A 23 -56.36 17.39 -10.18
CA ALA A 23 -56.52 17.45 -11.64
C ALA A 23 -55.75 16.34 -12.39
N THR A 24 -54.84 15.62 -11.72
CA THR A 24 -53.90 14.69 -12.37
C THR A 24 -54.23 13.23 -12.05
N PRO A 25 -54.82 12.45 -12.98
CA PRO A 25 -55.29 11.09 -12.70
C PRO A 25 -54.20 10.12 -12.18
N SER A 26 -52.98 10.20 -12.72
CA SER A 26 -51.85 9.35 -12.30
C SER A 26 -51.47 9.56 -10.84
N LEU A 27 -51.61 10.78 -10.31
CA LEU A 27 -51.30 11.12 -8.92
C LEU A 27 -52.44 10.77 -7.98
N ARG A 28 -53.69 11.01 -8.39
CA ARG A 28 -54.88 10.59 -7.62
C ARG A 28 -54.87 9.09 -7.36
N ALA A 29 -54.49 8.30 -8.37
CA ALA A 29 -54.39 6.85 -8.23
C ALA A 29 -53.43 6.40 -7.10
N GLN A 30 -52.40 7.20 -6.77
CA GLN A 30 -51.48 6.90 -5.67
C GLN A 30 -52.03 7.22 -4.28
N LEU A 31 -53.09 8.03 -4.18
CA LEU A 31 -53.69 8.51 -2.92
C LEU A 31 -55.07 7.91 -2.63
N GLY A 32 -55.62 7.13 -3.57
CA GLY A 32 -56.98 6.59 -3.51
C GLY A 32 -58.07 7.64 -3.82
N GLU A 33 -59.33 7.27 -3.56
CA GLU A 33 -60.50 8.10 -3.88
C GLU A 33 -60.71 9.28 -2.89
N GLN A 34 -60.11 9.22 -1.69
CA GLN A 34 -60.26 10.26 -0.66
C GLN A 34 -59.13 11.30 -0.75
N LEU A 35 -59.44 12.46 -1.32
CA LEU A 35 -58.48 13.57 -1.55
C LEU A 35 -58.67 14.76 -0.60
N GLU A 36 -59.53 14.64 0.43
CA GLU A 36 -59.69 15.65 1.48
C GLU A 36 -58.63 15.47 2.57
N GLY A 37 -58.00 16.57 3.00
CA GLY A 37 -57.04 16.56 4.10
C GLY A 37 -55.61 16.11 3.73
N LEU A 38 -55.20 16.25 2.47
CA LEU A 38 -53.82 15.96 2.06
C LEU A 38 -52.81 16.79 2.88
N ALA A 39 -51.84 16.12 3.48
CA ALA A 39 -50.70 16.76 4.13
C ALA A 39 -49.61 16.95 3.09
N ILE A 40 -49.31 18.21 2.76
CA ILE A 40 -48.24 18.57 1.84
C ILE A 40 -47.21 19.40 2.62
N LYS A 41 -45.94 19.04 2.51
CA LYS A 41 -44.85 19.77 3.16
C LYS A 41 -43.66 19.91 2.22
N GLU A 42 -43.18 21.12 2.01
CA GLU A 42 -41.89 21.36 1.34
C GLU A 42 -40.73 20.94 2.27
N VAL A 43 -39.81 20.13 1.75
CA VAL A 43 -38.72 19.51 2.51
C VAL A 43 -37.37 19.57 1.80
N GLY A 44 -37.28 20.21 0.63
CA GLY A 44 -36.04 20.25 -0.13
C GLY A 44 -34.96 21.04 0.60
N ASP A 45 -33.90 20.35 1.03
CA ASP A 45 -32.65 20.92 1.56
C ASP A 45 -31.52 20.96 0.51
N GLY A 46 -31.81 20.49 -0.71
CA GLY A 46 -30.91 20.52 -1.87
C GLY A 46 -30.78 21.90 -2.53
N ASN A 47 -29.79 22.03 -3.42
CA ASN A 47 -29.39 23.33 -3.97
C ASN A 47 -30.28 23.88 -5.10
N LEU A 48 -31.00 23.02 -5.84
CA LEU A 48 -31.58 23.39 -7.14
C LEU A 48 -33.11 23.46 -7.18
N ASN A 49 -33.83 22.59 -6.47
CA ASN A 49 -35.25 22.31 -6.76
C ASN A 49 -36.14 22.39 -5.50
N PHE A 50 -37.45 22.53 -5.69
CA PHE A 50 -38.44 22.35 -4.63
C PHE A 50 -38.84 20.88 -4.54
N VAL A 51 -38.98 20.36 -3.31
CA VAL A 51 -39.36 18.97 -3.06
C VAL A 51 -40.48 18.96 -2.02
N TYR A 52 -41.60 18.35 -2.35
CA TYR A 52 -42.78 18.25 -1.51
C TYR A 52 -43.06 16.79 -1.18
N ILE A 53 -43.22 16.48 0.11
CA ILE A 53 -43.84 15.23 0.54
C ILE A 53 -45.36 15.43 0.48
N VAL A 54 -46.05 14.50 -0.18
CA VAL A 54 -47.50 14.46 -0.26
C VAL A 54 -47.97 13.19 0.43
N ALA A 55 -48.77 13.34 1.48
CA ALA A 55 -49.35 12.22 2.21
C ALA A 55 -50.88 12.33 2.24
N GLY A 56 -51.53 11.23 1.88
CA GLY A 56 -52.98 11.05 1.99
C GLY A 56 -53.33 9.75 2.72
N PRO A 57 -54.63 9.47 2.95
CA PRO A 57 -55.07 8.32 3.74
C PRO A 57 -54.67 6.95 3.17
N ALA A 58 -54.55 6.83 1.85
CA ALA A 58 -54.26 5.56 1.18
C ALA A 58 -52.83 5.44 0.61
N GLY A 59 -52.00 6.48 0.73
CA GLY A 59 -50.65 6.44 0.18
C GLY A 59 -49.89 7.77 0.29
N SER A 60 -48.63 7.73 -0.14
CA SER A 60 -47.71 8.86 -0.08
C SER A 60 -46.80 8.88 -1.33
N PHE A 61 -46.39 10.07 -1.76
CA PHE A 61 -45.41 10.25 -2.82
C PHE A 61 -44.66 11.58 -2.67
N VAL A 62 -43.59 11.74 -3.43
CA VAL A 62 -42.82 12.99 -3.51
C VAL A 62 -43.12 13.70 -4.82
N ILE A 63 -43.28 15.01 -4.77
CA ILE A 63 -43.22 15.89 -5.95
C ILE A 63 -41.93 16.68 -5.91
N LYS A 64 -41.19 16.65 -7.02
CA LYS A 64 -40.04 17.52 -7.26
C LYS A 64 -40.34 18.44 -8.43
N GLN A 65 -40.10 19.73 -8.26
CA GLN A 65 -40.30 20.73 -9.31
C GLN A 65 -39.04 21.56 -9.54
N ALA A 66 -38.58 21.59 -10.79
CA ALA A 66 -37.48 22.46 -11.20
C ALA A 66 -37.97 23.87 -11.51
N ILE A 67 -37.22 24.86 -11.05
CA ILE A 67 -37.46 26.29 -11.25
C ILE A 67 -36.38 26.89 -12.16
N PRO A 68 -36.64 28.02 -12.86
CA PRO A 68 -35.73 28.55 -13.89
C PRO A 68 -34.45 29.21 -13.34
N TYR A 69 -34.01 28.85 -12.14
CA TYR A 69 -32.81 29.35 -11.46
C TYR A 69 -32.31 28.35 -10.40
N VAL A 70 -31.10 28.57 -9.89
CA VAL A 70 -30.52 27.80 -8.77
C VAL A 70 -31.17 28.23 -7.47
N ARG A 71 -31.94 27.33 -6.81
CA ARG A 71 -32.73 27.64 -5.60
C ARG A 71 -31.91 28.31 -4.48
N CYS A 72 -30.72 27.81 -4.17
CA CYS A 72 -29.93 28.34 -3.05
C CYS A 72 -29.28 29.72 -3.32
N ILE A 73 -29.26 30.18 -4.58
CA ILE A 73 -28.72 31.50 -4.96
C ILE A 73 -29.85 32.47 -5.32
N GLY A 74 -30.95 31.97 -5.89
CA GLY A 74 -32.08 32.75 -6.35
C GLY A 74 -31.98 33.16 -7.82
N THR A 75 -32.83 34.09 -8.24
CA THR A 75 -33.03 34.47 -9.65
C THR A 75 -31.82 35.10 -10.33
N SER A 76 -30.76 35.45 -9.58
CA SER A 76 -29.50 35.96 -10.11
C SER A 76 -28.64 34.90 -10.80
N TRP A 77 -28.95 33.61 -10.62
CA TRP A 77 -28.30 32.51 -11.33
C TRP A 77 -29.33 31.68 -12.11
N PRO A 78 -29.68 32.07 -13.34
CA PRO A 78 -30.60 31.33 -14.19
C PRO A 78 -30.12 29.92 -14.49
N LEU A 79 -31.05 28.97 -14.55
CA LEU A 79 -30.79 27.57 -14.87
C LEU A 79 -32.05 26.95 -15.48
N THR A 80 -31.92 26.28 -16.62
CA THR A 80 -33.05 25.68 -17.33
C THR A 80 -33.86 24.71 -16.46
N LYS A 81 -35.18 24.86 -16.50
CA LYS A 81 -36.13 23.94 -15.86
C LYS A 81 -36.24 22.59 -16.59
N GLU A 82 -35.73 22.50 -17.83
CA GLU A 82 -35.71 21.25 -18.62
C GLU A 82 -34.83 20.16 -17.97
N ARG A 83 -34.00 20.49 -16.97
CA ARG A 83 -33.30 19.47 -16.15
C ARG A 83 -34.22 18.42 -15.52
N ALA A 84 -35.49 18.77 -15.23
CA ALA A 84 -36.48 17.81 -14.76
C ALA A 84 -36.85 16.75 -15.82
N TYR A 85 -36.74 17.07 -17.11
CA TYR A 85 -36.89 16.08 -18.19
C TYR A 85 -35.79 15.04 -18.12
N PHE A 86 -34.53 15.47 -18.05
CA PHE A 86 -33.38 14.58 -17.97
C PHE A 86 -33.35 13.77 -16.67
N GLU A 87 -33.72 14.39 -15.54
CA GLU A 87 -33.91 13.65 -14.28
C GLU A 87 -34.98 12.56 -14.44
N SER A 88 -36.13 12.87 -15.03
CA SER A 88 -37.18 11.87 -15.26
C SER A 88 -36.71 10.75 -16.18
N LEU A 89 -35.92 11.04 -17.22
CA LEU A 89 -35.40 10.01 -18.12
C LEU A 89 -34.40 9.12 -17.39
N ALA A 90 -33.45 9.72 -16.68
CA ALA A 90 -32.41 8.99 -15.95
C ALA A 90 -33.01 8.15 -14.81
N LEU A 91 -33.96 8.66 -14.04
CA LEU A 91 -34.68 7.88 -13.01
C LEU A 91 -35.40 6.67 -13.61
N LYS A 92 -36.04 6.84 -14.78
CA LYS A 92 -36.72 5.72 -15.46
C LYS A 92 -35.73 4.69 -15.99
N GLU A 93 -34.64 5.13 -16.62
CA GLU A 93 -33.66 4.21 -17.22
C GLU A 93 -32.80 3.51 -16.15
N HIS A 94 -32.26 4.26 -15.19
CA HIS A 94 -31.54 3.67 -14.05
C HIS A 94 -32.46 2.79 -13.19
N GLY A 95 -33.72 3.18 -13.00
CA GLY A 95 -34.72 2.37 -12.30
C GLY A 95 -35.13 1.11 -13.07
N ARG A 96 -35.15 1.14 -14.41
CA ARG A 96 -35.34 -0.06 -15.22
C ARG A 96 -34.18 -1.04 -15.03
N LEU A 97 -32.95 -0.54 -14.97
CA LEU A 97 -31.74 -1.34 -14.80
C LEU A 97 -31.55 -1.83 -13.37
N CYS A 98 -31.93 -1.03 -12.38
CA CYS A 98 -31.72 -1.31 -10.96
C CYS A 98 -32.93 -0.88 -10.10
N PRO A 99 -34.08 -1.56 -10.22
CA PRO A 99 -35.36 -1.13 -9.63
C PRO A 99 -35.38 -1.11 -8.11
N ASN A 100 -34.47 -1.85 -7.46
CA ASN A 100 -34.37 -1.89 -6.01
C ASN A 100 -33.64 -0.68 -5.42
N HIS A 101 -32.94 0.10 -6.25
CA HIS A 101 -32.06 1.18 -5.80
C HIS A 101 -32.38 2.55 -6.41
N VAL A 102 -33.53 2.70 -7.07
CA VAL A 102 -34.00 3.97 -7.63
C VAL A 102 -35.50 4.12 -7.34
N PRO A 103 -35.98 5.29 -6.86
CA PRO A 103 -37.39 5.48 -6.60
C PRO A 103 -38.20 5.45 -7.91
N GLN A 104 -39.32 4.72 -7.89
CA GLN A 104 -40.21 4.61 -9.03
C GLN A 104 -40.80 5.98 -9.39
N VAL A 105 -40.73 6.36 -10.67
CA VAL A 105 -41.41 7.56 -11.20
C VAL A 105 -42.86 7.22 -11.52
N TYR A 106 -43.79 7.97 -10.93
CA TYR A 106 -45.24 7.82 -11.16
C TYR A 106 -45.75 8.75 -12.26
N HIS A 107 -45.19 9.97 -12.35
CA HIS A 107 -45.66 10.99 -13.27
C HIS A 107 -44.53 11.95 -13.65
N PHE A 108 -44.57 12.46 -14.87
CA PHE A 108 -43.72 13.56 -15.31
C PHE A 108 -44.56 14.54 -16.15
N ASP A 109 -44.48 15.82 -15.82
CA ASP A 109 -45.14 16.92 -16.49
C ASP A 109 -44.08 17.91 -16.98
N GLN A 110 -43.83 17.90 -18.28
CA GLN A 110 -42.78 18.72 -18.88
C GLN A 110 -43.09 20.23 -18.85
N PRO A 111 -44.31 20.71 -19.20
CA PRO A 111 -44.66 22.13 -19.04
C PRO A 111 -44.42 22.68 -17.63
N LEU A 112 -44.73 21.90 -16.59
CA LEU A 112 -44.49 22.29 -15.19
C LEU A 112 -43.11 21.92 -14.66
N SER A 113 -42.29 21.21 -15.43
CA SER A 113 -40.99 20.67 -15.02
C SER A 113 -41.08 19.94 -13.68
N LEU A 114 -42.07 19.05 -13.59
CA LEU A 114 -42.50 18.40 -12.35
C LEU A 114 -42.43 16.88 -12.47
N ILE A 115 -41.80 16.24 -11.50
CA ILE A 115 -41.71 14.79 -11.37
C ILE A 115 -42.46 14.38 -10.10
N ALA A 116 -43.33 13.37 -10.20
CA ALA A 116 -43.84 12.67 -9.03
C ALA A 116 -43.24 11.28 -8.96
N MET A 117 -42.73 10.90 -7.79
CA MET A 117 -42.02 9.64 -7.57
C MET A 117 -42.32 9.06 -6.19
N ARG A 118 -41.95 7.78 -5.99
CA ARG A 118 -42.09 7.08 -4.72
C ARG A 118 -41.52 7.90 -3.56
N TYR A 119 -42.31 8.07 -2.50
CA TYR A 119 -41.78 8.60 -1.25
C TYR A 119 -40.94 7.52 -0.55
N LEU A 120 -39.69 7.87 -0.26
CA LEU A 120 -38.81 7.04 0.56
C LEU A 120 -39.14 7.33 2.03
N GLU A 121 -40.09 6.55 2.56
CA GLU A 121 -40.66 6.74 3.88
C GLU A 121 -39.62 6.60 5.01
N PRO A 122 -39.85 7.21 6.19
CA PRO A 122 -39.02 6.99 7.37
C PRO A 122 -38.87 5.48 7.67
N PRO A 123 -37.67 5.01 8.04
CA PRO A 123 -36.54 5.80 8.55
C PRO A 123 -35.51 6.21 7.48
N HIS A 124 -35.84 6.26 6.18
CA HIS A 124 -34.87 6.70 5.17
C HIS A 124 -34.32 8.09 5.49
N ILE A 125 -33.00 8.21 5.54
CA ILE A 125 -32.29 9.48 5.64
C ILE A 125 -31.26 9.58 4.52
N ILE A 126 -30.83 10.81 4.21
CA ILE A 126 -29.69 11.04 3.32
C ILE A 126 -28.44 10.41 3.93
N LEU A 127 -27.71 9.60 3.16
CA LEU A 127 -26.52 8.85 3.60
C LEU A 127 -25.48 9.78 4.23
N ARG A 128 -25.28 10.99 3.69
CA ARG A 128 -24.41 12.01 4.30
C ARG A 128 -24.76 12.29 5.77
N LYS A 129 -26.04 12.43 6.11
CA LYS A 129 -26.49 12.64 7.50
C LYS A 129 -26.20 11.40 8.36
N GLY A 130 -26.36 10.21 7.81
CA GLY A 130 -25.95 8.96 8.45
C GLY A 130 -24.44 8.89 8.74
N LEU A 131 -23.61 9.32 7.79
CA LEU A 131 -22.15 9.39 7.92
C LEU A 131 -21.70 10.38 9.00
N ILE A 132 -22.35 11.55 9.07
CA ILE A 132 -22.13 12.53 10.14
C ILE A 132 -22.56 11.93 11.49
N ALA A 133 -23.70 11.27 11.55
CA ALA A 133 -24.24 10.64 12.75
C ALA A 133 -23.45 9.39 13.21
N GLY A 134 -22.54 8.85 12.41
CA GLY A 134 -21.78 7.66 12.79
C GLY A 134 -22.56 6.36 12.67
N ILE A 135 -23.54 6.30 11.75
CA ILE A 135 -24.42 5.13 11.55
C ILE A 135 -23.81 4.20 10.50
N GLU A 136 -23.64 2.93 10.85
CA GLU A 136 -23.18 1.90 9.90
C GLU A 136 -24.34 1.35 9.07
N TYR A 137 -24.11 1.17 7.78
CA TYR A 137 -25.07 0.64 6.81
C TYR A 137 -24.53 -0.66 6.19
N PRO A 138 -24.87 -1.84 6.74
CA PRO A 138 -24.22 -3.09 6.39
C PRO A 138 -24.30 -3.48 4.90
N LEU A 139 -25.36 -3.07 4.21
CA LEU A 139 -25.58 -3.40 2.80
C LEU A 139 -25.11 -2.30 1.83
N LEU A 140 -24.52 -1.21 2.32
CA LEU A 140 -24.20 -0.04 1.49
C LEU A 140 -23.26 -0.40 0.34
N ALA A 141 -22.15 -1.09 0.61
CA ALA A 141 -21.19 -1.47 -0.42
C ALA A 141 -21.81 -2.42 -1.46
N GLN A 142 -22.62 -3.38 -0.99
CA GLN A 142 -23.34 -4.30 -1.87
C GLN A 142 -24.31 -3.55 -2.79
N HIS A 143 -25.19 -2.72 -2.23
CA HIS A 143 -26.21 -2.01 -3.01
C HIS A 143 -25.62 -0.96 -3.93
N MET A 144 -24.62 -0.20 -3.49
CA MET A 144 -24.00 0.83 -4.33
C MET A 144 -23.17 0.21 -5.45
N SER A 145 -22.48 -0.91 -5.20
CA SER A 145 -21.85 -1.67 -6.28
C SER A 145 -22.88 -2.19 -7.27
N ASP A 146 -24.04 -2.71 -6.80
CA ASP A 146 -25.19 -3.18 -7.60
C ASP A 146 -25.82 -2.08 -8.47
N TYR A 147 -25.94 -0.88 -7.93
CA TYR A 147 -26.37 0.28 -8.70
C TYR A 147 -25.33 0.66 -9.77
N LEU A 148 -24.09 0.91 -9.36
CA LEU A 148 -23.02 1.41 -10.24
C LEU A 148 -22.74 0.46 -11.40
N MET A 149 -22.60 -0.85 -11.17
CA MET A 149 -22.27 -1.73 -12.29
C MET A 149 -23.42 -1.83 -13.29
N ARG A 150 -24.69 -1.91 -12.84
CA ARG A 150 -25.83 -2.05 -13.75
C ARG A 150 -26.02 -0.80 -14.60
N THR A 151 -26.08 0.37 -13.97
CA THR A 151 -26.35 1.62 -14.69
C THR A 151 -25.22 1.97 -15.64
N LEU A 152 -23.96 1.78 -15.24
CA LEU A 152 -22.80 2.09 -16.09
C LEU A 152 -22.60 1.04 -17.19
N PHE A 153 -22.69 -0.26 -16.88
CA PHE A 153 -22.43 -1.31 -17.87
C PHE A 153 -23.46 -1.29 -18.99
N PHE A 154 -24.76 -1.37 -18.66
CA PHE A 154 -25.83 -1.52 -19.64
C PHE A 154 -26.10 -0.27 -20.48
N THR A 155 -25.57 0.89 -20.09
CA THR A 155 -25.68 2.13 -20.88
C THR A 155 -24.40 2.48 -21.63
N SER A 156 -23.41 1.59 -21.62
CA SER A 156 -22.13 1.77 -22.31
C SER A 156 -22.05 1.02 -23.63
N LEU A 157 -21.04 1.30 -24.44
CA LEU A 157 -20.73 0.56 -25.67
C LEU A 157 -20.27 -0.91 -25.41
N LEU A 158 -20.09 -1.32 -24.15
CA LEU A 158 -19.93 -2.73 -23.80
C LEU A 158 -21.24 -3.52 -23.97
N TYR A 159 -22.39 -2.83 -24.01
CA TYR A 159 -23.71 -3.43 -24.17
C TYR A 159 -24.51 -2.83 -25.34
N HIS A 160 -24.50 -1.50 -25.47
CA HIS A 160 -25.14 -0.81 -26.59
C HIS A 160 -24.41 -1.03 -27.91
N SER A 161 -25.19 -1.08 -28.99
CA SER A 161 -24.66 -0.77 -30.32
C SER A 161 -24.28 0.71 -30.40
N THR A 162 -23.36 1.05 -31.29
CA THR A 162 -22.97 2.45 -31.55
C THR A 162 -24.13 3.29 -32.09
N PHE A 163 -25.11 2.66 -32.76
CA PHE A 163 -26.32 3.33 -33.23
C PHE A 163 -27.21 3.79 -32.07
N GLU A 164 -27.57 2.88 -31.16
CA GLU A 164 -28.36 3.19 -29.96
C GLU A 164 -27.64 4.20 -29.08
N HIS A 165 -26.34 4.00 -28.88
CA HIS A 165 -25.51 4.90 -28.07
C HIS A 165 -25.50 6.33 -28.63
N ARG A 166 -25.38 6.50 -29.96
CA ARG A 166 -25.41 7.84 -30.59
C ARG A 166 -26.77 8.52 -30.44
N HIS A 167 -27.86 7.75 -30.55
CA HIS A 167 -29.21 8.30 -30.33
C HIS A 167 -29.40 8.77 -28.89
N ALA A 168 -28.96 7.97 -27.93
CA ALA A 168 -29.06 8.32 -26.52
C ALA A 168 -28.16 9.52 -26.17
N VAL A 169 -26.93 9.58 -26.71
CA VAL A 169 -26.06 10.77 -26.60
C VAL A 169 -26.77 12.01 -27.15
N ALA A 170 -27.40 11.93 -28.33
CA ALA A 170 -28.08 13.06 -28.94
C ALA A 170 -29.23 13.60 -28.08
N GLU A 171 -29.97 12.72 -27.39
CA GLU A 171 -31.02 13.14 -26.46
C GLU A 171 -30.45 13.89 -25.25
N PHE A 172 -29.42 13.33 -24.60
CA PHE A 172 -28.84 13.90 -23.39
C PHE A 172 -27.91 15.10 -23.63
N CYS A 173 -27.48 15.36 -24.86
CA CYS A 173 -26.84 16.63 -25.23
C CYS A 173 -27.71 17.85 -24.89
N GLY A 174 -29.03 17.68 -24.76
CA GLY A 174 -29.93 18.74 -24.30
C GLY A 174 -29.71 19.19 -22.85
N ASN A 175 -29.01 18.41 -22.02
CA ASN A 175 -28.71 18.76 -20.62
C ASN A 175 -27.45 19.65 -20.46
N ALA A 176 -27.04 20.33 -21.54
CA ALA A 176 -25.78 21.07 -21.61
C ALA A 176 -25.60 22.16 -20.54
N GLU A 177 -26.68 22.79 -20.06
CA GLU A 177 -26.59 23.82 -19.01
C GLU A 177 -26.08 23.25 -17.67
N LEU A 178 -26.49 22.03 -17.33
CA LEU A 178 -26.10 21.35 -16.08
C LEU A 178 -24.67 20.81 -16.22
N CYS A 179 -24.29 20.32 -17.40
CA CYS A 179 -22.91 19.99 -17.73
C CYS A 179 -22.00 21.22 -17.59
N ARG A 180 -22.39 22.36 -18.18
CA ARG A 180 -21.65 23.64 -18.09
C ARG A 180 -21.50 24.11 -16.65
N HIS A 181 -22.53 23.93 -15.83
CA HIS A 181 -22.45 24.25 -14.40
C HIS A 181 -21.35 23.41 -13.72
N THR A 182 -21.32 22.10 -13.99
CA THR A 182 -20.29 21.18 -13.47
C THR A 182 -18.89 21.53 -13.99
N GLU A 183 -18.74 21.80 -15.29
CA GLU A 183 -17.49 22.25 -15.93
C GLU A 183 -16.90 23.48 -15.23
N GLN A 184 -17.77 24.39 -14.80
CA GLN A 184 -17.39 25.57 -14.05
C GLN A 184 -17.00 25.21 -12.61
N VAL A 185 -17.91 24.65 -11.82
CA VAL A 185 -17.75 24.57 -10.36
C VAL A 185 -16.86 23.41 -9.89
N VAL A 186 -16.70 22.36 -10.70
CA VAL A 186 -15.81 21.23 -10.38
C VAL A 186 -14.43 21.43 -11.00
N PHE A 187 -14.39 21.80 -12.29
CA PHE A 187 -13.16 21.70 -13.07
C PHE A 187 -12.48 23.05 -13.35
N SER A 188 -13.07 24.17 -12.95
CA SER A 188 -12.52 25.49 -13.29
C SER A 188 -12.34 26.38 -12.06
N ASP A 189 -13.41 26.65 -11.33
CA ASP A 189 -13.42 27.66 -10.26
C ASP A 189 -12.42 27.38 -9.13
N PRO A 190 -12.24 26.13 -8.61
CA PRO A 190 -11.26 25.85 -7.56
C PRO A 190 -9.81 26.23 -7.91
N TYR A 191 -9.48 26.24 -9.20
CA TYR A 191 -8.11 26.38 -9.72
C TYR A 191 -7.79 27.79 -10.22
N LYS A 192 -8.67 28.76 -9.94
CA LYS A 192 -8.47 30.19 -10.22
C LYS A 192 -9.10 31.05 -9.12
N VAL A 193 -8.86 32.36 -9.19
CA VAL A 193 -9.67 33.31 -8.43
C VAL A 193 -11.07 33.36 -9.04
N ALA A 194 -12.08 32.99 -8.26
CA ALA A 194 -13.48 33.01 -8.68
C ALA A 194 -14.35 33.63 -7.57
N GLN A 195 -15.34 34.41 -7.98
CA GLN A 195 -16.20 35.18 -7.07
C GLN A 195 -16.93 34.34 -6.03
N TYR A 196 -17.34 33.12 -6.40
CA TYR A 196 -18.18 32.26 -5.56
C TYR A 196 -17.38 31.23 -4.77
N ASN A 197 -16.06 31.16 -4.93
CA ASN A 197 -15.23 30.30 -4.10
C ASN A 197 -15.25 30.79 -2.66
N ARG A 198 -15.37 29.86 -1.73
CA ARG A 198 -15.27 30.11 -0.29
C ARG A 198 -14.59 28.91 0.37
N TRP A 199 -13.99 29.15 1.52
CA TRP A 199 -13.30 28.14 2.35
C TRP A 199 -13.30 28.64 3.81
N THR A 200 -12.88 27.79 4.75
CA THR A 200 -12.69 28.20 6.14
C THR A 200 -11.51 29.17 6.26
N SER A 201 -11.79 30.47 6.12
CA SER A 201 -10.81 31.56 6.15
C SER A 201 -10.70 32.15 7.56
N PRO A 202 -9.49 32.56 8.02
CA PRO A 202 -8.22 32.60 7.28
C PRO A 202 -7.45 31.26 7.25
N HIS A 203 -7.97 30.23 7.91
CA HIS A 203 -7.22 29.00 8.20
C HIS A 203 -6.73 28.25 6.95
N LEU A 204 -7.48 28.28 5.84
CA LEU A 204 -7.15 27.61 4.58
C LEU A 204 -6.66 28.54 3.47
N ASP A 205 -6.39 29.82 3.75
CA ASP A 205 -6.02 30.80 2.71
C ASP A 205 -4.79 30.34 1.91
N HIS A 206 -3.74 29.87 2.60
CA HIS A 206 -2.52 29.37 1.95
C HIS A 206 -2.76 28.04 1.21
N ASP A 207 -3.60 27.17 1.76
CA ASP A 207 -3.96 25.90 1.14
C ASP A 207 -4.68 26.12 -0.21
N VAL A 208 -5.58 27.12 -0.27
CA VAL A 208 -6.32 27.52 -1.47
C VAL A 208 -5.41 28.19 -2.50
N GLU A 209 -4.48 29.05 -2.06
CA GLU A 209 -3.45 29.62 -2.94
C GLU A 209 -2.60 28.52 -3.57
N ALA A 210 -2.16 27.54 -2.77
CA ALA A 210 -1.40 26.39 -3.27
C ALA A 210 -2.18 25.56 -4.32
N VAL A 211 -3.49 25.36 -4.17
CA VAL A 211 -4.32 24.70 -5.20
C VAL A 211 -4.34 25.50 -6.52
N ARG A 212 -4.39 26.83 -6.42
CA ARG A 212 -4.41 27.72 -7.59
C ARG A 212 -3.05 27.88 -8.25
N ASP A 213 -1.97 27.61 -7.54
CA ASP A 213 -0.59 27.75 -8.06
C ASP A 213 0.04 26.41 -8.46
N ASP A 214 -0.60 25.27 -8.17
CA ASP A 214 -0.10 23.93 -8.54
C ASP A 214 -0.37 23.63 -10.04
N ASP A 215 0.67 23.78 -10.86
CA ASP A 215 0.60 23.54 -12.30
C ASP A 215 0.29 22.08 -12.67
N ILE A 216 0.79 21.11 -11.90
CA ILE A 216 0.50 19.70 -12.14
C ILE A 216 -0.97 19.42 -11.85
N LEU A 217 -1.50 19.98 -10.77
CA LEU A 217 -2.92 19.86 -10.43
C LEU A 217 -3.82 20.46 -11.53
N LYS A 218 -3.42 21.58 -12.13
CA LYS A 218 -4.12 22.20 -13.28
C LYS A 218 -4.09 21.35 -14.53
N ILE A 219 -2.95 20.71 -14.84
CA ILE A 219 -2.83 19.80 -15.98
C ILE A 219 -3.80 18.63 -15.79
N GLU A 220 -3.75 17.99 -14.63
CA GLU A 220 -4.57 16.80 -14.35
C GLU A 220 -6.07 17.12 -14.36
N VAL A 221 -6.49 18.26 -13.77
CA VAL A 221 -7.91 18.63 -13.83
C VAL A 221 -8.35 19.06 -15.24
N ALA A 222 -7.47 19.63 -16.06
CA ALA A 222 -7.77 19.93 -17.45
C ALA A 222 -8.01 18.67 -18.28
N GLU A 223 -7.20 17.62 -18.09
CA GLU A 223 -7.42 16.31 -18.74
C GLU A 223 -8.77 15.71 -18.35
N LEU A 224 -9.10 15.74 -17.04
CA LEU A 224 -10.40 15.25 -16.56
C LEU A 224 -11.56 16.10 -17.07
N LYS A 225 -11.37 17.42 -17.20
CA LYS A 225 -12.38 18.33 -17.78
C LYS A 225 -12.64 17.99 -19.24
N SER A 226 -11.58 17.82 -20.05
CA SER A 226 -11.71 17.38 -21.44
C SER A 226 -12.44 16.03 -21.52
N MET A 227 -12.05 15.06 -20.69
CA MET A 227 -12.74 13.78 -20.63
C MET A 227 -14.23 13.93 -20.28
N PHE A 228 -14.58 14.78 -19.31
CA PHE A 228 -15.96 15.06 -18.94
C PHE A 228 -16.77 15.69 -20.09
N SER A 229 -16.18 16.65 -20.82
CA SER A 229 -16.86 17.36 -21.91
C SER A 229 -16.90 16.57 -23.23
N GLU A 230 -16.02 15.59 -23.43
CA GLU A 230 -15.83 14.92 -24.72
C GLU A 230 -16.22 13.43 -24.72
N ARG A 231 -16.02 12.71 -23.60
CA ARG A 231 -16.12 11.24 -23.57
C ARG A 231 -17.51 10.76 -23.16
N ALA A 232 -18.33 10.45 -24.16
CA ALA A 232 -19.63 9.81 -23.99
C ALA A 232 -19.51 8.29 -23.68
N GLN A 233 -19.15 7.93 -22.45
CA GLN A 233 -18.85 6.53 -22.08
C GLN A 233 -20.09 5.74 -21.64
N ALA A 234 -20.94 6.31 -20.77
CA ALA A 234 -22.17 5.70 -20.25
C ALA A 234 -23.13 6.81 -19.80
N LEU A 235 -24.41 6.47 -19.58
CA LEU A 235 -25.38 7.38 -18.96
C LEU A 235 -25.09 7.47 -17.46
N ILE A 236 -24.24 8.43 -17.09
CA ILE A 236 -23.90 8.71 -15.70
C ILE A 236 -25.01 9.51 -15.01
N HIS A 237 -25.15 9.34 -13.70
CA HIS A 237 -26.02 10.13 -12.84
C HIS A 237 -25.59 11.60 -12.80
N GLY A 238 -24.28 11.88 -12.83
CA GLY A 238 -23.75 13.24 -12.97
C GLY A 238 -23.68 14.07 -11.68
N ASP A 239 -24.18 13.57 -10.55
CA ASP A 239 -23.89 14.14 -9.22
C ASP A 239 -24.07 13.12 -8.08
N LEU A 240 -23.49 11.93 -8.27
CA LEU A 240 -23.63 10.78 -7.36
C LEU A 240 -22.77 10.93 -6.08
N HIS A 241 -23.03 11.94 -5.28
CA HIS A 241 -22.41 12.10 -3.96
C HIS A 241 -23.27 11.48 -2.84
N THR A 242 -22.76 11.39 -1.61
CA THR A 242 -23.50 10.82 -0.45
C THR A 242 -24.77 11.59 -0.06
N GLY A 243 -24.94 12.82 -0.58
CA GLY A 243 -26.20 13.58 -0.51
C GLY A 243 -27.28 13.12 -1.49
N SER A 244 -26.94 12.28 -2.47
CA SER A 244 -27.83 11.80 -3.55
C SER A 244 -28.20 10.33 -3.32
N VAL A 245 -27.98 9.83 -2.09
CA VAL A 245 -28.28 8.47 -1.68
C VAL A 245 -29.07 8.55 -0.38
N MET A 246 -30.22 7.88 -0.33
CA MET A 246 -31.02 7.70 0.88
C MET A 246 -30.92 6.26 1.38
N VAL A 247 -30.84 6.07 2.69
CA VAL A 247 -30.51 4.78 3.30
C VAL A 247 -31.36 4.49 4.54
N THR A 248 -31.61 3.20 4.74
CA THR A 248 -31.94 2.56 6.02
C THR A 248 -30.89 1.47 6.29
N SER A 249 -31.04 0.69 7.37
CA SER A 249 -30.17 -0.47 7.62
C SER A 249 -30.20 -1.53 6.50
N ASP A 250 -31.27 -1.59 5.73
CA ASP A 250 -31.57 -2.63 4.75
C ASP A 250 -31.96 -2.13 3.34
N SER A 251 -32.08 -0.81 3.14
CA SER A 251 -32.43 -0.18 1.85
C SER A 251 -31.41 0.89 1.49
N THR A 252 -31.12 0.99 0.18
CA THR A 252 -30.26 2.03 -0.39
C THR A 252 -30.88 2.50 -1.69
N GLN A 253 -31.14 3.79 -1.81
CA GLN A 253 -31.88 4.40 -2.91
C GLN A 253 -31.11 5.60 -3.44
N VAL A 254 -30.78 5.59 -4.73
CA VAL A 254 -30.14 6.70 -5.43
C VAL A 254 -31.22 7.63 -5.99
N ILE A 255 -31.05 8.92 -5.75
CA ILE A 255 -32.01 9.97 -6.10
C ILE A 255 -31.27 11.12 -6.81
N ASP A 256 -32.02 12.00 -7.47
CA ASP A 256 -31.50 13.25 -8.04
C ASP A 256 -30.53 13.14 -9.24
N PRO A 257 -30.77 12.28 -10.26
CA PRO A 257 -29.95 12.23 -11.47
C PRO A 257 -30.25 13.38 -12.45
N GLU A 258 -30.45 14.61 -11.97
CA GLU A 258 -30.78 15.77 -12.84
C GLU A 258 -29.59 16.25 -13.68
N PHE A 259 -28.37 15.92 -13.26
CA PHE A 259 -27.13 16.16 -14.01
C PHE A 259 -26.81 15.02 -14.99
N ALA A 260 -27.70 14.05 -15.17
CA ALA A 260 -27.41 12.90 -16.00
C ALA A 260 -27.15 13.29 -17.45
N PHE A 261 -26.11 12.70 -18.02
CA PHE A 261 -25.76 12.78 -19.43
C PHE A 261 -24.84 11.61 -19.80
N TYR A 262 -24.49 11.50 -21.08
CA TYR A 262 -23.49 10.54 -21.52
C TYR A 262 -22.08 11.08 -21.27
N GLY A 263 -21.46 10.63 -20.17
CA GLY A 263 -20.15 11.10 -19.70
C GLY A 263 -19.25 9.95 -19.25
N PRO A 264 -18.07 10.25 -18.66
CA PRO A 264 -17.12 9.24 -18.22
C PRO A 264 -17.59 8.53 -16.93
N MET A 265 -17.55 7.19 -16.93
CA MET A 265 -18.00 6.35 -15.81
C MET A 265 -17.30 6.69 -14.49
N GLY A 266 -15.99 7.00 -14.56
CA GLY A 266 -15.21 7.37 -13.38
C GLY A 266 -15.76 8.58 -12.64
N PHE A 267 -16.57 9.44 -13.29
CA PHE A 267 -17.16 10.59 -12.64
C PHE A 267 -18.17 10.22 -11.55
N ASP A 268 -19.03 9.24 -11.80
CA ASP A 268 -20.01 8.76 -10.80
C ASP A 268 -19.34 7.97 -9.69
N ILE A 269 -18.45 7.03 -10.06
CA ILE A 269 -17.71 6.20 -9.10
C ILE A 269 -16.87 7.11 -8.19
N GLY A 270 -16.14 8.06 -8.79
CA GLY A 270 -15.34 9.05 -8.09
C GLY A 270 -16.18 9.99 -7.22
N ALA A 271 -17.34 10.45 -7.69
CA ALA A 271 -18.23 11.27 -6.87
C ALA A 271 -18.67 10.54 -5.59
N PHE A 272 -18.99 9.25 -5.68
CA PHE A 272 -19.40 8.46 -4.53
C PHE A 272 -18.21 8.18 -3.59
N LEU A 273 -17.14 7.58 -4.10
CA LEU A 273 -15.96 7.22 -3.30
C LEU A 273 -15.28 8.46 -2.70
N GLY A 274 -15.13 9.53 -3.47
CA GLY A 274 -14.57 10.79 -3.00
C GLY A 274 -15.37 11.39 -1.84
N ASN A 275 -16.70 11.27 -1.84
CA ASN A 275 -17.52 11.75 -0.72
C ASN A 275 -17.44 10.82 0.51
N LEU A 276 -17.21 9.52 0.35
CA LEU A 276 -16.87 8.65 1.48
C LEU A 276 -15.49 9.03 2.08
N ILE A 277 -14.53 9.41 1.24
CA ILE A 277 -13.23 9.91 1.71
C ILE A 277 -13.38 11.25 2.46
N LEU A 278 -14.21 12.19 1.97
CA LEU A 278 -14.53 13.41 2.72
C LEU A 278 -15.16 13.08 4.08
N ALA A 279 -16.12 12.14 4.10
CA ALA A 279 -16.75 11.69 5.34
C ALA A 279 -15.72 11.12 6.31
N PHE A 280 -14.74 10.31 5.85
CA PHE A 280 -13.64 9.80 6.66
C PHE A 280 -12.83 10.91 7.32
N PHE A 281 -12.40 11.92 6.55
CA PHE A 281 -11.60 13.03 7.09
C PHE A 281 -12.39 13.95 8.01
N SER A 282 -13.72 14.05 7.83
CA SER A 282 -14.57 14.84 8.73
C SER A 282 -14.78 14.23 10.12
N GLN A 283 -14.56 12.91 10.28
CA GLN A 283 -14.92 12.19 11.50
C GLN A 283 -14.19 12.70 12.75
N ASP A 284 -12.93 13.12 12.61
CA ASP A 284 -12.17 13.69 13.74
C ASP A 284 -12.85 14.98 14.25
N GLY A 285 -13.46 15.74 13.34
CA GLY A 285 -14.33 16.89 13.61
C GLY A 285 -15.57 16.56 14.45
N HIS A 286 -16.16 15.39 14.22
CA HIS A 286 -17.36 14.88 14.89
C HIS A 286 -17.09 14.03 16.13
N ALA A 287 -15.83 13.76 16.44
CA ALA A 287 -15.44 13.04 17.66
C ALA A 287 -15.73 13.87 18.92
N ASP A 288 -16.26 13.20 19.93
CA ASP A 288 -16.53 13.74 21.26
C ASP A 288 -15.95 12.82 22.36
N LYS A 289 -16.33 13.05 23.63
CA LYS A 289 -15.80 12.28 24.77
C LYS A 289 -16.34 10.85 24.82
N ASP A 290 -17.50 10.60 24.22
CA ASP A 290 -18.22 9.32 24.28
C ASP A 290 -17.92 8.46 23.04
N ASN A 291 -17.60 9.08 21.90
CA ASN A 291 -17.25 8.41 20.66
C ASN A 291 -16.13 9.14 19.90
N ASP A 292 -14.94 8.53 19.86
CA ASP A 292 -13.75 9.02 19.16
C ASP A 292 -13.81 8.86 17.62
N ARG A 293 -14.87 8.23 17.11
CA ARG A 293 -15.10 7.89 15.70
C ARG A 293 -14.06 6.97 15.06
N MET A 294 -13.11 6.40 15.80
CA MET A 294 -12.03 5.59 15.21
C MET A 294 -12.55 4.26 14.62
N VAL A 295 -13.49 3.60 15.30
CA VAL A 295 -14.17 2.40 14.78
C VAL A 295 -14.93 2.76 13.50
N TYR A 296 -15.66 3.88 13.51
CA TYR A 296 -16.46 4.32 12.39
C TYR A 296 -15.62 4.72 11.17
N LYS A 297 -14.48 5.39 11.39
CA LYS A 297 -13.49 5.67 10.33
C LYS A 297 -13.01 4.40 9.64
N ARG A 298 -12.76 3.32 10.40
CA ARG A 298 -12.40 2.01 9.83
C ARG A 298 -13.56 1.42 9.01
N TRP A 299 -14.79 1.56 9.48
CA TRP A 299 -15.97 1.16 8.71
C TRP A 299 -16.06 1.90 7.38
N ILE A 300 -15.85 3.23 7.36
CA ILE A 300 -15.85 4.02 6.12
C ILE A 300 -14.78 3.53 5.14
N LEU A 301 -13.55 3.30 5.60
CA LEU A 301 -12.47 2.77 4.76
C LEU A 301 -12.84 1.40 4.15
N ARG A 302 -13.43 0.51 4.96
CA ARG A 302 -13.94 -0.78 4.46
C ARG A 302 -15.04 -0.59 3.41
N MET A 303 -15.96 0.36 3.59
CA MET A 303 -16.98 0.65 2.59
C MET A 303 -16.39 1.15 1.27
N ILE A 304 -15.33 1.97 1.30
CA ILE A 304 -14.61 2.42 0.10
C ILE A 304 -14.00 1.22 -0.64
N GLU A 305 -13.29 0.37 0.09
CA GLU A 305 -12.64 -0.84 -0.44
C GLU A 305 -13.67 -1.83 -1.02
N GLU A 306 -14.66 -2.24 -0.22
CA GLU A 306 -15.67 -3.21 -0.60
C GLU A 306 -16.50 -2.72 -1.78
N THR A 307 -16.88 -1.43 -1.83
CA THR A 307 -17.65 -0.88 -2.96
C THR A 307 -16.87 -1.01 -4.26
N TRP A 308 -15.58 -0.63 -4.28
CA TRP A 308 -14.76 -0.74 -5.49
C TRP A 308 -14.54 -2.20 -5.89
N ASN A 309 -14.16 -3.06 -4.93
CA ASN A 309 -13.85 -4.46 -5.22
C ASN A 309 -15.09 -5.23 -5.71
N LEU A 310 -16.27 -5.00 -5.09
CA LEU A 310 -17.53 -5.59 -5.54
C LEU A 310 -17.95 -5.02 -6.90
N PHE A 311 -17.83 -3.71 -7.12
CA PHE A 311 -18.10 -3.10 -8.42
C PHE A 311 -17.22 -3.73 -9.50
N HIS A 312 -15.90 -3.78 -9.29
CA HIS A 312 -14.94 -4.35 -10.23
C HIS A 312 -15.30 -5.79 -10.59
N HIS A 313 -15.48 -6.64 -9.58
CA HIS A 313 -15.79 -8.05 -9.79
C HIS A 313 -17.10 -8.25 -10.56
N LYS A 314 -18.18 -7.58 -10.12
CA LYS A 314 -19.49 -7.75 -10.73
C LYS A 314 -19.59 -7.10 -12.12
N PHE A 315 -18.89 -5.98 -12.37
CA PHE A 315 -18.80 -5.35 -13.69
C PHE A 315 -18.11 -6.26 -14.71
N VAL A 316 -17.00 -6.90 -14.32
CA VAL A 316 -16.31 -7.89 -15.16
C VAL A 316 -17.18 -9.13 -15.37
N SER A 317 -17.94 -9.58 -14.35
CA SER A 317 -18.91 -10.68 -14.51
C SER A 317 -19.97 -10.35 -15.56
N LEU A 318 -20.59 -9.16 -15.48
CA LEU A 318 -21.55 -8.71 -16.49
C LEU A 318 -20.94 -8.64 -17.88
N TRP A 319 -19.68 -8.18 -17.98
CA TRP A 319 -18.98 -8.17 -19.25
C TRP A 319 -18.81 -9.59 -19.81
N ASN A 320 -18.38 -10.55 -19.00
CA ASN A 320 -18.26 -11.94 -19.42
C ASN A 320 -19.60 -12.54 -19.86
N GLU A 321 -20.67 -12.27 -19.12
CA GLU A 321 -22.04 -12.74 -19.44
C GLU A 321 -22.58 -12.17 -20.75
N ASN A 322 -22.12 -10.97 -21.14
CA ASN A 322 -22.59 -10.24 -22.32
C ASN A 322 -21.52 -10.10 -23.40
N PHE A 323 -20.42 -10.88 -23.32
CA PHE A 323 -19.29 -10.73 -24.24
C PHE A 323 -19.69 -11.01 -25.70
N ASP A 324 -20.59 -11.98 -25.89
CA ASP A 324 -21.19 -12.34 -27.17
C ASP A 324 -22.49 -11.56 -27.48
N GLY A 325 -22.76 -10.50 -26.72
CA GLY A 325 -23.98 -9.70 -26.81
C GLY A 325 -23.98 -8.66 -27.94
N HIS A 326 -24.86 -7.67 -27.79
CA HIS A 326 -25.05 -6.60 -28.79
C HIS A 326 -24.02 -5.46 -28.71
N GLY A 327 -23.12 -5.49 -27.72
CA GLY A 327 -22.10 -4.46 -27.51
C GLY A 327 -21.01 -4.49 -28.59
N GLU A 328 -20.64 -3.32 -29.11
CA GLU A 328 -19.72 -3.20 -30.24
C GLU A 328 -18.29 -2.77 -29.86
N ALA A 329 -18.03 -2.43 -28.60
CA ALA A 329 -16.71 -1.97 -28.17
C ALA A 329 -15.63 -3.07 -28.25
N TYR A 330 -15.98 -4.33 -27.92
CA TYR A 330 -15.07 -5.45 -27.88
C TYR A 330 -15.66 -6.69 -28.56
N LEU A 331 -15.73 -6.64 -29.90
CA LEU A 331 -16.34 -7.69 -30.72
C LEU A 331 -15.65 -9.06 -30.57
N VAL A 332 -16.44 -10.10 -30.33
CA VAL A 332 -16.01 -11.50 -30.22
C VAL A 332 -15.09 -11.94 -31.35
N GLY A 333 -15.39 -11.55 -32.59
CA GLY A 333 -14.58 -11.90 -33.76
C GLY A 333 -13.15 -11.37 -33.71
N ILE A 334 -12.89 -10.32 -32.93
CA ILE A 334 -11.57 -9.70 -32.73
C ILE A 334 -10.95 -10.19 -31.42
N TYR A 335 -11.71 -10.13 -30.32
CA TYR A 335 -11.27 -10.53 -28.98
C TYR A 335 -11.65 -11.99 -28.70
N ASN A 336 -11.26 -12.89 -29.59
CA ASN A 336 -11.71 -14.29 -29.64
C ASN A 336 -10.92 -15.27 -28.74
N LYS A 337 -9.93 -14.78 -27.98
CA LYS A 337 -9.09 -15.60 -27.10
C LYS A 337 -9.31 -15.21 -25.64
N PRO A 338 -9.55 -16.16 -24.71
CA PRO A 338 -9.73 -15.86 -23.29
C PRO A 338 -8.61 -15.01 -22.68
N GLU A 339 -7.35 -15.28 -23.05
CA GLU A 339 -6.17 -14.54 -22.58
C GLU A 339 -6.22 -13.06 -23.01
N LEU A 340 -6.64 -12.80 -24.25
CA LEU A 340 -6.75 -11.45 -24.79
C LEU A 340 -7.93 -10.71 -24.15
N GLN A 341 -9.06 -11.39 -23.93
CA GLN A 341 -10.22 -10.84 -23.22
C GLN A 341 -9.85 -10.40 -21.81
N LEU A 342 -9.16 -11.28 -21.06
CA LEU A 342 -8.69 -10.98 -19.71
C LEU A 342 -7.73 -9.78 -19.69
N LEU A 343 -6.81 -9.69 -20.65
CA LEU A 343 -5.85 -8.59 -20.74
C LEU A 343 -6.54 -7.24 -20.98
N VAL A 344 -7.51 -7.18 -21.89
CA VAL A 344 -8.23 -5.92 -22.18
C VAL A 344 -9.17 -5.52 -21.07
N GLN A 345 -9.82 -6.48 -20.40
CA GLN A 345 -10.63 -6.22 -19.21
C GLN A 345 -9.77 -5.66 -18.08
N LYS A 346 -8.61 -6.28 -17.80
CA LYS A 346 -7.66 -5.78 -16.79
C LYS A 346 -7.26 -4.34 -17.10
N LYS A 347 -6.85 -4.05 -18.34
CA LYS A 347 -6.50 -2.68 -18.74
C LYS A 347 -7.67 -1.71 -18.57
N TYR A 348 -8.86 -2.08 -19.03
CA TYR A 348 -10.07 -1.24 -18.93
C TYR A 348 -10.38 -0.89 -17.47
N MET A 349 -10.33 -1.89 -16.59
CA MET A 349 -10.64 -1.70 -15.18
C MET A 349 -9.57 -0.87 -14.45
N THR A 350 -8.30 -1.02 -14.82
CA THR A 350 -7.22 -0.15 -14.32
C THR A 350 -7.41 1.30 -14.76
N ASP A 351 -7.68 1.54 -16.05
CA ASP A 351 -7.92 2.89 -16.56
C ASP A 351 -9.16 3.51 -15.87
N LEU A 352 -10.24 2.72 -15.70
CA LEU A 352 -11.45 3.16 -15.01
C LEU A 352 -11.20 3.47 -13.52
N PHE A 353 -10.34 2.70 -12.85
CA PHE A 353 -9.92 2.97 -11.48
C PHE A 353 -9.23 4.33 -11.36
N HIS A 354 -8.29 4.60 -12.27
CA HIS A 354 -7.58 5.88 -12.31
C HIS A 354 -8.52 7.03 -12.63
N ASP A 355 -9.48 6.86 -13.55
CA ASP A 355 -10.52 7.86 -13.83
C ASP A 355 -11.35 8.14 -12.57
N ALA A 356 -11.77 7.10 -11.84
CA ALA A 356 -12.55 7.23 -10.61
C ALA A 356 -11.79 7.99 -9.50
N LEU A 357 -10.52 7.66 -9.27
CA LEU A 357 -9.67 8.39 -8.32
C LEU A 357 -9.51 9.86 -8.71
N GLY A 358 -9.32 10.15 -10.00
CA GLY A 358 -9.14 11.50 -10.51
C GLY A 358 -10.39 12.37 -10.32
N PHE A 359 -11.55 11.90 -10.79
CA PHE A 359 -12.80 12.62 -10.60
C PHE A 359 -13.21 12.72 -9.13
N GLY A 360 -12.93 11.68 -8.33
CA GLY A 360 -13.14 11.72 -6.88
C GLY A 360 -12.31 12.82 -6.22
N ALA A 361 -11.01 12.90 -6.54
CA ALA A 361 -10.12 13.94 -6.05
C ALA A 361 -10.57 15.35 -6.48
N ALA A 362 -10.97 15.55 -7.74
CA ALA A 362 -11.50 16.84 -8.20
C ALA A 362 -12.80 17.23 -7.47
N LYS A 363 -13.69 16.26 -7.22
CA LYS A 363 -14.90 16.46 -6.40
C LYS A 363 -14.55 16.78 -4.94
N MET A 364 -13.50 16.20 -4.36
CA MET A 364 -13.04 16.54 -3.01
C MET A 364 -12.54 17.98 -2.95
N ILE A 365 -11.62 18.37 -3.84
CA ILE A 365 -11.04 19.72 -3.91
C ILE A 365 -12.15 20.78 -4.00
N ARG A 366 -13.06 20.63 -4.97
CA ARG A 366 -14.13 21.62 -5.18
C ARG A 366 -15.09 21.75 -4.01
N ARG A 367 -15.23 20.72 -3.16
CA ARG A 367 -16.10 20.78 -1.96
C ARG A 367 -15.45 21.55 -0.82
N ILE A 368 -14.13 21.68 -0.82
CA ILE A 368 -13.38 22.37 0.24
C ILE A 368 -13.15 23.85 -0.11
N VAL A 369 -12.88 24.15 -1.40
CA VAL A 369 -12.50 25.52 -1.81
C VAL A 369 -13.49 26.20 -2.77
N GLY A 370 -14.48 25.45 -3.26
CA GLY A 370 -15.48 25.95 -4.22
C GLY A 370 -16.71 26.56 -3.55
N VAL A 371 -17.75 26.81 -4.35
CA VAL A 371 -18.99 27.46 -3.88
C VAL A 371 -19.86 26.56 -2.99
N ALA A 372 -19.97 25.27 -3.34
CA ALA A 372 -20.91 24.34 -2.74
C ALA A 372 -20.17 23.31 -1.88
N HIS A 373 -20.14 23.57 -0.57
CA HIS A 373 -19.50 22.72 0.44
C HIS A 373 -20.32 21.47 0.78
N VAL A 374 -19.82 20.63 1.69
CA VAL A 374 -20.53 19.46 2.22
C VAL A 374 -20.83 19.61 3.70
N GLU A 375 -22.00 19.10 4.11
CA GLU A 375 -22.46 19.13 5.51
C GLU A 375 -21.47 18.42 6.46
N ASP A 376 -20.69 17.44 5.97
CA ASP A 376 -19.67 16.72 6.74
C ASP A 376 -18.69 17.67 7.43
N PHE A 377 -18.25 18.73 6.76
CA PHE A 377 -17.40 19.75 7.35
C PHE A 377 -18.20 20.91 7.92
N GLU A 378 -19.23 21.38 7.23
CA GLU A 378 -19.97 22.58 7.62
C GLU A 378 -20.75 22.42 8.93
N SER A 379 -21.06 21.19 9.34
CA SER A 379 -21.66 20.89 10.65
C SER A 379 -20.66 20.88 11.81
N ILE A 380 -19.34 20.94 11.54
CA ILE A 380 -18.31 21.12 12.56
C ILE A 380 -18.27 22.60 12.95
N SER A 381 -18.78 22.92 14.15
CA SER A 381 -18.92 24.32 14.60
C SER A 381 -17.60 25.02 14.90
N ASP A 382 -16.56 24.27 15.29
CA ASP A 382 -15.23 24.81 15.55
C ASP A 382 -14.47 24.98 14.22
N GLU A 383 -14.26 26.24 13.82
CA GLU A 383 -13.62 26.59 12.54
C GLU A 383 -12.17 26.10 12.44
N THR A 384 -11.43 26.07 13.56
CA THR A 384 -10.05 25.56 13.57
C THR A 384 -10.03 24.05 13.40
N LYS A 385 -10.92 23.34 14.11
CA LYS A 385 -11.08 21.88 13.99
C LYS A 385 -11.54 21.48 12.58
N ARG A 386 -12.51 22.24 12.03
CA ARG A 386 -13.02 22.07 10.67
C ARG A 386 -11.90 22.25 9.64
N ALA A 387 -11.16 23.37 9.71
CA ALA A 387 -10.07 23.65 8.79
C ALA A 387 -8.96 22.59 8.84
N LEU A 388 -8.67 22.00 10.00
CA LEU A 388 -7.70 20.90 10.11
C LEU A 388 -8.17 19.67 9.34
N CYS A 389 -9.44 19.28 9.50
CA CYS A 389 -10.03 18.14 8.79
C CYS A 389 -10.07 18.40 7.27
N GLU A 390 -10.47 19.61 6.87
CA GLU A 390 -10.50 20.06 5.48
C GLU A 390 -9.11 20.05 4.84
N ARG A 391 -8.07 20.50 5.57
CA ARG A 391 -6.68 20.47 5.07
C ARG A 391 -6.22 19.05 4.78
N HIS A 392 -6.42 18.12 5.71
CA HIS A 392 -6.05 16.71 5.50
C HIS A 392 -6.79 16.10 4.30
N ALA A 393 -8.08 16.40 4.14
CA ALA A 393 -8.84 15.97 2.99
C ALA A 393 -8.32 16.58 1.68
N LEU A 394 -7.96 17.86 1.69
CA LEU A 394 -7.43 18.57 0.54
C LEU A 394 -6.05 18.06 0.12
N ASP A 395 -5.16 17.79 1.07
CA ASP A 395 -3.85 17.20 0.81
C ASP A 395 -3.97 15.79 0.21
N CYS A 396 -4.84 14.96 0.77
CA CYS A 396 -5.17 13.66 0.19
C CYS A 396 -5.69 13.80 -1.25
N ALA A 397 -6.63 14.72 -1.49
CA ALA A 397 -7.18 14.95 -2.81
C ALA A 397 -6.14 15.45 -3.83
N LYS A 398 -5.24 16.37 -3.44
CA LYS A 398 -4.15 16.83 -4.31
C LYS A 398 -3.23 15.66 -4.69
N THR A 399 -2.87 14.80 -3.74
CA THR A 399 -2.05 13.62 -4.01
C THR A 399 -2.77 12.63 -4.92
N LEU A 400 -4.03 12.30 -4.63
CA LEU A 400 -4.83 11.41 -5.48
C LEU A 400 -4.95 11.97 -6.90
N LEU A 401 -5.22 13.27 -7.07
CA LEU A 401 -5.33 13.85 -8.40
C LEU A 401 -4.00 13.74 -9.17
N LYS A 402 -2.86 14.04 -8.54
CA LYS A 402 -1.56 14.03 -9.23
C LYS A 402 -0.98 12.63 -9.44
N GLU A 403 -1.25 11.71 -8.51
CA GLU A 403 -0.54 10.43 -8.44
C GLU A 403 -1.42 9.21 -8.67
N ARG A 404 -2.72 9.38 -8.98
CA ARG A 404 -3.68 8.27 -9.15
C ARG A 404 -3.18 7.09 -9.98
N ARG A 405 -2.37 7.36 -11.01
CA ARG A 405 -1.85 6.36 -11.94
C ARG A 405 -0.79 5.44 -11.32
N LYS A 406 -0.27 5.77 -10.13
CA LYS A 406 0.66 4.93 -9.36
C LYS A 406 -0.05 3.84 -8.54
N PHE A 407 -1.35 3.97 -8.31
CA PHE A 407 -2.11 2.99 -7.54
C PHE A 407 -2.56 1.85 -8.43
N GLU A 408 -2.34 0.62 -7.97
CA GLU A 408 -2.77 -0.60 -8.63
C GLU A 408 -4.06 -1.16 -8.00
N THR A 409 -4.29 -0.89 -6.72
CA THR A 409 -5.47 -1.37 -5.97
C THR A 409 -6.09 -0.29 -5.08
N ILE A 410 -7.35 -0.47 -4.69
CA ILE A 410 -8.03 0.41 -3.71
C ILE A 410 -7.44 0.28 -2.28
N THR A 411 -6.73 -0.81 -2.01
CA THR A 411 -6.11 -1.13 -0.71
C THR A 411 -4.70 -0.57 -0.53
N ASP A 412 -4.16 0.17 -1.50
CA ASP A 412 -2.79 0.70 -1.45
C ASP A 412 -2.57 1.74 -0.30
N ALA A 413 -3.56 1.97 0.57
CA ALA A 413 -3.44 2.72 1.82
C ALA A 413 -2.74 1.89 2.92
N PHE A 414 -1.43 1.83 2.86
CA PHE A 414 -0.57 1.34 3.95
C PHE A 414 -0.91 2.05 5.28
N ARG A 415 -1.01 1.29 6.38
CA ARG A 415 -1.01 1.81 7.75
C ARG A 415 -0.03 1.05 8.63
N ALA A 416 0.73 1.75 9.46
CA ALA A 416 1.52 1.11 10.50
C ALA A 416 0.58 0.53 11.57
N LEU A 417 0.76 -0.73 11.92
CA LEU A 417 0.00 -1.41 12.97
C LEU A 417 0.69 -1.17 14.31
N ASP A 418 -0.13 -1.07 15.36
CA ASP A 418 0.23 -1.15 16.77
C ASP A 418 -0.37 -2.42 17.40
N GLU A 419 -0.09 -2.69 18.68
CA GLU A 419 -0.57 -3.91 19.34
C GLU A 419 -2.11 -4.05 19.28
N ALA A 420 -2.86 -2.94 19.40
CA ALA A 420 -4.32 -2.96 19.40
C ALA A 420 -4.91 -3.20 17.99
N SER A 421 -4.42 -2.48 16.99
CA SER A 421 -4.85 -2.62 15.60
C SER A 421 -4.37 -3.92 14.95
N LEU A 422 -3.29 -4.52 15.47
CA LEU A 422 -2.82 -5.83 15.04
C LEU A 422 -3.78 -6.96 15.42
N VAL A 423 -4.46 -6.87 16.58
CA VAL A 423 -5.53 -7.82 16.94
C VAL A 423 -6.62 -7.85 15.86
N GLU A 424 -7.06 -6.67 15.42
CA GLU A 424 -8.11 -6.54 14.40
C GLU A 424 -7.64 -7.03 13.03
N TYR A 425 -6.37 -6.79 12.69
CA TYR A 425 -5.76 -7.34 11.48
C TYR A 425 -5.74 -8.88 11.53
N ILE A 426 -5.27 -9.48 12.63
CA ILE A 426 -5.24 -10.95 12.82
C ILE A 426 -6.65 -11.55 12.69
N LYS A 427 -7.66 -10.94 13.31
CA LYS A 427 -9.06 -11.39 13.20
C LYS A 427 -9.57 -11.38 11.75
N ALA A 428 -9.12 -10.40 10.96
CA ALA A 428 -9.52 -10.27 9.56
C ALA A 428 -8.72 -11.19 8.60
N THR A 429 -7.61 -11.78 9.03
CA THR A 429 -6.73 -12.59 8.16
C THR A 429 -6.84 -14.10 8.46
N PRO A 430 -7.54 -14.89 7.62
CA PRO A 430 -7.76 -16.33 7.86
C PRO A 430 -6.48 -17.14 8.09
N ALA A 431 -5.41 -16.84 7.35
CA ALA A 431 -4.12 -17.54 7.49
C ALA A 431 -3.51 -17.41 8.90
N LEU A 432 -3.70 -16.26 9.56
CA LEU A 432 -3.18 -16.01 10.91
C LEU A 432 -4.07 -16.67 11.97
N ARG A 433 -5.39 -16.64 11.77
CA ARG A 433 -6.34 -17.34 12.65
C ARG A 433 -6.07 -18.84 12.68
N ALA A 434 -5.76 -19.45 11.53
CA ALA A 434 -5.40 -20.86 11.46
C ALA A 434 -4.18 -21.22 12.32
N GLN A 435 -3.24 -20.30 12.52
CA GLN A 435 -2.04 -20.52 13.35
C GLN A 435 -2.27 -20.28 14.84
N LEU A 436 -3.21 -19.39 15.20
CA LEU A 436 -3.48 -18.98 16.59
C LEU A 436 -4.71 -19.66 17.21
N GLY A 437 -5.54 -20.31 16.39
CA GLY A 437 -6.82 -20.91 16.76
C GLY A 437 -8.02 -19.98 16.53
N GLU A 438 -9.24 -20.53 16.60
CA GLU A 438 -10.49 -19.77 16.42
C GLU A 438 -10.82 -18.86 17.63
N GLN A 439 -10.26 -19.15 18.81
CA GLN A 439 -10.40 -18.31 20.00
C GLN A 439 -9.32 -17.22 20.01
N LEU A 440 -9.68 -16.02 19.56
CA LEU A 440 -8.78 -14.86 19.46
C LEU A 440 -8.97 -13.85 20.61
N GLU A 441 -9.72 -14.23 21.64
CA GLU A 441 -9.89 -13.42 22.85
C GLU A 441 -8.65 -13.57 23.75
N GLY A 442 -8.05 -12.45 24.15
CA GLY A 442 -6.89 -12.45 25.05
C GLY A 442 -5.53 -12.73 24.39
N LEU A 443 -5.38 -12.49 23.08
CA LEU A 443 -4.06 -12.54 22.42
C LEU A 443 -3.06 -11.64 23.17
N ALA A 444 -1.92 -12.22 23.54
CA ALA A 444 -0.79 -11.47 24.07
C ALA A 444 0.08 -11.02 22.90
N ILE A 445 0.05 -9.72 22.62
CA ILE A 445 0.86 -9.10 21.57
C ILE A 445 1.91 -8.22 22.24
N LYS A 446 3.16 -8.35 21.82
CA LYS A 446 4.25 -7.51 22.30
C LYS A 446 5.16 -7.13 21.15
N GLU A 447 5.40 -5.83 20.97
CA GLU A 447 6.47 -5.34 20.10
C GLU A 447 7.85 -5.63 20.74
N VAL A 448 8.74 -6.26 19.98
CA VAL A 448 10.06 -6.74 20.45
C VAL A 448 11.20 -6.42 19.49
N GLY A 449 10.96 -5.67 18.42
CA GLY A 449 11.99 -5.35 17.45
C GLY A 449 13.08 -4.47 18.07
N ASP A 450 14.26 -5.04 18.27
CA ASP A 450 15.50 -4.35 18.64
C ASP A 450 16.41 -4.06 17.42
N GLY A 451 15.94 -4.44 16.23
CA GLY A 451 16.58 -4.20 14.94
C GLY A 451 16.42 -2.76 14.41
N ASN A 452 17.18 -2.44 13.36
CA ASN A 452 17.31 -1.05 12.87
C ASN A 452 16.15 -0.57 11.97
N LEU A 453 15.40 -1.47 11.32
CA LEU A 453 14.54 -1.12 10.17
C LEU A 453 13.03 -1.27 10.41
N ASN A 454 12.59 -2.31 11.14
CA ASN A 454 11.20 -2.78 11.08
C ASN A 454 10.56 -2.91 12.48
N PHE A 455 9.23 -2.97 12.53
CA PHE A 455 8.50 -3.39 13.75
C PHE A 455 8.34 -4.92 13.75
N VAL A 456 8.54 -5.54 14.91
CA VAL A 456 8.41 -6.99 15.09
C VAL A 456 7.54 -7.26 16.31
N TYR A 457 6.47 -8.01 16.12
CA TYR A 457 5.52 -8.37 17.16
C TYR A 457 5.57 -9.87 17.41
N ILE A 458 5.70 -10.27 18.66
CA ILE A 458 5.37 -11.65 19.08
C ILE A 458 3.88 -11.66 19.39
N VAL A 459 3.17 -12.63 18.80
CA VAL A 459 1.74 -12.86 19.04
C VAL A 459 1.58 -14.25 19.62
N ALA A 460 1.09 -14.33 20.85
CA ALA A 460 0.76 -15.59 21.51
C ALA A 460 -0.76 -15.70 21.69
N GLY A 461 -1.31 -16.81 21.20
CA GLY A 461 -2.70 -17.20 21.38
C GLY A 461 -2.82 -18.56 22.07
N PRO A 462 -4.05 -19.01 22.36
CA PRO A 462 -4.27 -20.25 23.09
C PRO A 462 -3.87 -21.52 22.31
N ALA A 463 -3.90 -21.50 20.97
CA ALA A 463 -3.55 -22.66 20.15
C ALA A 463 -2.13 -22.61 19.56
N GLY A 464 -1.44 -21.47 19.67
CA GLY A 464 -0.11 -21.32 19.08
C GLY A 464 0.42 -19.89 19.15
N SER A 465 1.60 -19.68 18.59
CA SER A 465 2.27 -18.38 18.54
C SER A 465 2.97 -18.14 17.21
N LEU A 466 3.05 -16.88 16.80
CA LEU A 466 3.68 -16.44 15.57
C LEU A 466 4.38 -15.09 15.76
N VAL A 467 5.23 -14.74 14.81
CA VAL A 467 5.84 -13.41 14.70
C VAL A 467 5.19 -12.67 13.55
N ILE A 468 4.92 -11.38 13.76
CA ILE A 468 4.50 -10.45 12.71
C ILE A 468 5.57 -9.38 12.55
N LYS A 469 6.11 -9.26 11.35
CA LYS A 469 7.09 -8.23 10.99
C LYS A 469 6.48 -7.29 9.98
N GLN A 470 6.56 -5.98 10.23
CA GLN A 470 6.03 -4.96 9.33
C GLN A 470 7.10 -3.93 8.96
N ALA A 471 7.28 -3.71 7.66
CA ALA A 471 8.13 -2.65 7.13
C ALA A 471 7.39 -1.32 7.07
N ILE A 472 8.07 -0.25 7.51
CA ILE A 472 7.58 1.13 7.50
C ILE A 472 8.34 1.98 6.46
N PRO A 473 7.81 3.10 5.96
CA PRO A 473 8.41 3.84 4.83
C PRO A 473 9.69 4.65 5.20
N TYR A 474 10.42 4.24 6.24
CA TYR A 474 11.66 4.85 6.72
C TYR A 474 12.51 3.87 7.55
N VAL A 475 13.77 4.23 7.83
CA VAL A 475 14.66 3.49 8.72
C VAL A 475 14.24 3.72 10.18
N ARG A 476 13.74 2.68 10.87
CA ARG A 476 13.16 2.81 12.22
C ARG A 476 14.09 3.50 13.23
N CYS A 477 15.37 3.15 13.29
CA CYS A 477 16.28 3.72 14.29
C CYS A 477 16.66 5.19 14.05
N ILE A 478 16.35 5.75 12.87
CA ILE A 478 16.62 7.14 12.50
C ILE A 478 15.32 7.96 12.45
N GLY A 479 14.21 7.33 12.07
CA GLY A 479 12.90 7.96 11.93
C GLY A 479 12.62 8.44 10.50
N THR A 480 11.59 9.27 10.36
CA THR A 480 11.04 9.71 9.05
C THR A 480 12.02 10.56 8.22
N SER A 481 13.14 11.02 8.80
CA SER A 481 14.19 11.77 8.11
C SER A 481 15.04 10.92 7.16
N TRP A 482 14.99 9.58 7.26
CA TRP A 482 15.64 8.67 6.33
C TRP A 482 14.61 7.72 5.68
N PRO A 483 13.96 8.16 4.58
CA PRO A 483 12.99 7.35 3.85
C PRO A 483 13.60 6.04 3.33
N LEU A 484 12.81 4.97 3.36
CA LEU A 484 13.19 3.66 2.85
C LEU A 484 11.94 2.90 2.43
N THR A 485 11.92 2.35 1.21
CA THR A 485 10.77 1.64 0.67
C THR A 485 10.30 0.49 1.56
N LYS A 486 8.97 0.42 1.76
CA LYS A 486 8.31 -0.69 2.46
C LYS A 486 8.30 -1.99 1.65
N GLU A 487 8.59 -1.92 0.34
CA GLU A 487 8.68 -3.09 -0.54
C GLU A 487 9.79 -4.06 -0.14
N ARG A 488 10.73 -3.67 0.74
CA ARG A 488 11.70 -4.61 1.33
C ARG A 488 11.08 -5.83 2.00
N ALA A 489 9.87 -5.71 2.54
CA ALA A 489 9.11 -6.85 3.09
C ALA A 489 8.74 -7.87 1.99
N TYR A 490 8.54 -7.44 0.73
CA TYR A 490 8.33 -8.35 -0.39
C TYR A 490 9.56 -9.23 -0.61
N PHE A 491 10.73 -8.62 -0.73
CA PHE A 491 11.99 -9.34 -0.96
C PHE A 491 12.38 -10.23 0.22
N GLU A 492 12.16 -9.77 1.46
CA GLU A 492 12.32 -10.63 2.64
C GLU A 492 11.41 -11.86 2.57
N SER A 493 10.14 -11.68 2.21
CA SER A 493 9.20 -12.80 2.11
C SER A 493 9.59 -13.81 1.02
N LEU A 494 10.13 -13.33 -0.11
CA LEU A 494 10.63 -14.19 -1.19
C LEU A 494 11.86 -14.95 -0.74
N ALA A 495 12.86 -14.26 -0.16
CA ALA A 495 14.09 -14.89 0.29
C ALA A 495 13.86 -15.89 1.44
N LEU A 496 12.97 -15.59 2.39
CA LEU A 496 12.59 -16.54 3.44
C LEU A 496 11.96 -17.81 2.86
N LYS A 497 11.09 -17.68 1.84
CA LYS A 497 10.47 -18.83 1.18
C LYS A 497 11.48 -19.64 0.37
N GLU A 498 12.32 -18.96 -0.41
CA GLU A 498 13.34 -19.59 -1.24
C GLU A 498 14.38 -20.31 -0.38
N HIS A 499 15.04 -19.60 0.55
CA HIS A 499 16.02 -20.19 1.45
C HIS A 499 15.39 -21.25 2.37
N GLY A 500 14.15 -21.05 2.82
CA GLY A 500 13.42 -22.02 3.62
C GLY A 500 13.05 -23.29 2.83
N SER A 501 12.84 -23.19 1.51
CA SER A 501 12.63 -24.38 0.67
C SER A 501 13.92 -25.21 0.53
N LEU A 502 15.08 -24.53 0.46
CA LEU A 502 16.39 -25.15 0.28
C LEU A 502 16.96 -25.71 1.59
N CYS A 503 16.66 -25.05 2.72
CA CYS A 503 17.18 -25.36 4.04
C CYS A 503 16.11 -25.16 5.14
N PRO A 504 15.03 -25.98 5.16
CA PRO A 504 13.85 -25.77 6.00
C PRO A 504 14.12 -25.86 7.51
N ASN A 505 15.21 -26.52 7.91
CA ASN A 505 15.58 -26.65 9.31
C ASN A 505 16.23 -25.38 9.87
N HIS A 506 16.65 -24.44 9.03
CA HIS A 506 17.45 -23.28 9.41
C HIS A 506 16.83 -21.94 8.99
N VAL A 507 15.56 -21.92 8.56
CA VAL A 507 14.82 -20.68 8.23
C VAL A 507 13.40 -20.80 8.80
N PRO A 508 12.87 -19.77 9.48
CA PRO A 508 11.50 -19.82 9.99
C PRO A 508 10.49 -19.88 8.84
N GLN A 509 9.49 -20.75 8.98
CA GLN A 509 8.42 -20.87 8.01
C GLN A 509 7.61 -19.58 7.90
N VAL A 510 7.36 -19.11 6.68
CA VAL A 510 6.44 -18.00 6.41
C VAL A 510 5.01 -18.53 6.34
N TYR A 511 4.11 -17.97 7.16
CA TYR A 511 2.69 -18.32 7.18
C TYR A 511 1.85 -17.42 6.29
N HIS A 512 2.19 -16.13 6.23
CA HIS A 512 1.41 -15.13 5.50
C HIS A 512 2.30 -13.99 5.03
N PHE A 513 1.96 -13.41 3.88
CA PHE A 513 2.55 -12.17 3.41
C PHE A 513 1.46 -11.28 2.80
N ASP A 514 1.39 -10.05 3.27
CA ASP A 514 0.48 -9.01 2.80
C ASP A 514 1.30 -7.85 2.25
N ARG A 515 1.30 -7.74 0.91
CA ARG A 515 2.11 -6.74 0.21
C ARG A 515 1.62 -5.30 0.43
N PRO A 516 0.31 -4.99 0.33
CA PRO A 516 -0.21 -3.66 0.70
C PRO A 516 0.23 -3.20 2.09
N MET A 517 0.12 -4.08 3.09
CA MET A 517 0.51 -3.79 4.48
C MET A 517 2.01 -3.91 4.75
N SER A 518 2.79 -4.39 3.77
CA SER A 518 4.22 -4.71 3.89
C SER A 518 4.52 -5.53 5.14
N LEU A 519 3.72 -6.58 5.33
CA LEU A 519 3.65 -7.37 6.55
C LEU A 519 3.91 -8.85 6.25
N ILE A 520 4.81 -9.45 7.02
CA ILE A 520 5.09 -10.89 7.01
C ILE A 520 4.66 -11.48 8.34
N ALA A 521 3.93 -12.59 8.30
CA ALA A 521 3.76 -13.44 9.48
C ALA A 521 4.53 -14.75 9.30
N MET A 522 5.29 -15.13 10.31
CA MET A 522 6.21 -16.27 10.26
C MET A 522 6.25 -17.01 11.61
N ARG A 523 6.86 -18.19 11.61
CA ARG A 523 7.08 -19.02 12.81
C ARG A 523 7.72 -18.20 13.92
N TYR A 524 7.12 -18.24 15.12
CA TYR A 524 7.79 -17.74 16.31
C TYR A 524 8.90 -18.72 16.74
N LEU A 525 10.12 -18.23 16.82
CA LEU A 525 11.25 -18.96 17.37
C LEU A 525 11.20 -18.83 18.89
N GLU A 526 10.50 -19.78 19.51
CA GLU A 526 10.17 -19.77 20.94
C GLU A 526 11.41 -19.80 21.86
N PRO A 527 11.29 -19.30 23.10
CA PRO A 527 12.34 -19.47 24.11
C PRO A 527 12.74 -20.95 24.24
N PRO A 528 14.04 -21.27 24.36
CA PRO A 528 15.12 -20.36 24.72
C PRO A 528 15.89 -19.74 23.53
N HIS A 529 15.31 -19.66 22.32
CA HIS A 529 15.99 -19.00 21.20
C HIS A 529 16.39 -17.56 21.57
N ILE A 530 17.66 -17.25 21.38
CA ILE A 530 18.18 -15.89 21.47
C ILE A 530 18.95 -15.54 20.20
N ILE A 531 19.12 -14.25 19.94
CA ILE A 531 20.02 -13.78 18.90
C ILE A 531 21.45 -14.25 19.21
N LEU A 532 22.12 -14.88 18.26
CA LEU A 532 23.46 -15.48 18.41
C LEU A 532 24.46 -14.45 18.95
N ARG A 533 24.41 -13.20 18.51
CA ARG A 533 25.23 -12.11 19.06
C ARG A 533 25.15 -12.01 20.58
N LYS A 534 23.95 -12.11 21.16
CA LYS A 534 23.77 -12.08 22.62
C LYS A 534 24.38 -13.31 23.30
N GLY A 535 24.27 -14.48 22.67
CA GLY A 535 24.96 -15.68 23.10
C GLY A 535 26.48 -15.55 23.08
N LEU A 536 27.02 -14.91 22.04
CA LEU A 536 28.45 -14.65 21.88
C LEU A 536 28.98 -13.72 22.97
N ILE A 537 28.24 -12.66 23.29
CA ILE A 537 28.55 -11.76 24.41
C ILE A 537 28.48 -12.51 25.74
N ALA A 538 27.45 -13.34 25.94
CA ALA A 538 27.24 -14.12 27.16
C ALA A 538 28.27 -15.24 27.38
N GLY A 539 29.04 -15.63 26.35
CA GLY A 539 30.04 -16.69 26.47
C GLY A 539 29.45 -18.09 26.37
N ILE A 540 28.36 -18.26 25.61
CA ILE A 540 27.64 -19.52 25.46
C ILE A 540 28.16 -20.26 24.22
N GLU A 541 28.67 -21.47 24.41
CA GLU A 541 29.06 -22.34 23.29
C GLU A 541 27.82 -22.99 22.66
N TYR A 542 27.77 -22.98 21.31
CA TYR A 542 26.72 -23.59 20.50
C TYR A 542 27.30 -24.74 19.67
N PRO A 543 27.23 -25.99 20.15
CA PRO A 543 27.97 -27.12 19.57
C PRO A 543 27.66 -27.41 18.10
N LEU A 544 26.43 -27.13 17.65
CA LEU A 544 25.99 -27.39 16.27
C LEU A 544 26.11 -26.18 15.35
N LEU A 545 26.58 -25.03 15.84
CA LEU A 545 26.55 -23.77 15.08
C LEU A 545 27.34 -23.87 13.77
N ALA A 546 28.56 -24.44 13.82
CA ALA A 546 29.39 -24.59 12.63
C ALA A 546 28.73 -25.49 11.58
N GLN A 547 28.18 -26.62 12.01
CA GLN A 547 27.48 -27.57 11.16
C GLN A 547 26.25 -26.93 10.50
N HIS A 548 25.34 -26.36 11.29
CA HIS A 548 24.10 -25.77 10.79
C HIS A 548 24.33 -24.60 9.84
N MET A 549 25.24 -23.68 10.19
CA MET A 549 25.52 -22.52 9.34
C MET A 549 26.24 -22.91 8.05
N SER A 550 27.11 -23.92 8.11
CA SER A 550 27.77 -24.43 6.90
C SER A 550 26.79 -25.10 5.92
N ASP A 551 25.78 -25.82 6.43
CA ASP A 551 24.73 -26.44 5.60
C ASP A 551 23.81 -25.38 5.00
N TYR A 552 23.37 -24.40 5.80
CA TYR A 552 22.59 -23.26 5.32
C TYR A 552 23.33 -22.52 4.18
N LEU A 553 24.57 -22.08 4.43
CA LEU A 553 25.37 -21.35 3.44
C LEU A 553 25.61 -22.18 2.17
N ALA A 554 25.94 -23.47 2.31
CA ALA A 554 26.20 -24.32 1.15
C ALA A 554 24.94 -24.46 0.29
N ARG A 555 23.78 -24.75 0.89
CA ARG A 555 22.53 -24.98 0.18
C ARG A 555 22.00 -23.72 -0.49
N THR A 556 21.84 -22.63 0.26
CA THR A 556 21.23 -21.41 -0.28
C THR A 556 22.07 -20.79 -1.39
N LEU A 557 23.39 -20.78 -1.22
CA LEU A 557 24.30 -20.21 -2.23
C LEU A 557 24.44 -21.14 -3.44
N PHE A 558 24.58 -22.46 -3.24
CA PHE A 558 24.78 -23.39 -4.36
C PHE A 558 23.55 -23.44 -5.27
N PHE A 559 22.37 -23.72 -4.71
CA PHE A 559 21.15 -23.96 -5.48
C PHE A 559 20.60 -22.70 -6.16
N THR A 560 20.96 -21.50 -5.70
CA THR A 560 20.53 -20.24 -6.34
C THR A 560 21.59 -19.65 -7.29
N SER A 561 22.67 -20.38 -7.56
CA SER A 561 23.75 -19.96 -8.44
C SER A 561 23.68 -20.61 -9.82
N LEU A 562 24.48 -20.09 -10.76
CA LEU A 562 24.66 -20.70 -12.10
C LEU A 562 25.32 -22.09 -12.07
N LEU A 563 25.79 -22.58 -10.91
CA LEU A 563 26.19 -23.97 -10.75
C LEU A 563 24.99 -24.92 -10.75
N TYR A 564 23.78 -24.41 -10.50
CA TYR A 564 22.54 -25.18 -10.49
C TYR A 564 21.48 -24.61 -11.44
N HIS A 565 21.28 -23.28 -11.45
CA HIS A 565 20.36 -22.62 -12.37
C HIS A 565 20.84 -22.62 -13.81
N ALA A 566 19.90 -22.76 -14.74
CA ALA A 566 20.09 -22.33 -16.11
C ALA A 566 20.16 -20.80 -16.19
N THR A 567 20.89 -20.26 -17.16
CA THR A 567 21.11 -18.80 -17.29
C THR A 567 19.83 -18.01 -17.51
N LEU A 568 18.80 -18.60 -18.14
CA LEU A 568 17.50 -17.95 -18.33
C LEU A 568 16.74 -17.77 -17.01
N GLU A 569 16.66 -18.82 -16.21
CA GLU A 569 16.07 -18.80 -14.86
C GLU A 569 16.80 -17.79 -13.98
N HIS A 570 18.14 -17.84 -13.98
CA HIS A 570 18.97 -16.90 -13.23
C HIS A 570 18.71 -15.44 -13.64
N ARG A 571 18.53 -15.15 -14.94
CA ARG A 571 18.21 -13.80 -15.42
C ARG A 571 16.83 -13.32 -14.97
N HIS A 572 15.83 -14.20 -14.96
CA HIS A 572 14.50 -13.84 -14.45
C HIS A 572 14.55 -13.53 -12.94
N ALA A 573 15.25 -14.35 -12.18
CA ALA A 573 15.40 -14.16 -10.74
C ALA A 573 16.21 -12.87 -10.42
N VAL A 574 17.29 -12.61 -11.17
CA VAL A 574 18.01 -11.33 -11.09
C VAL A 574 17.08 -10.14 -11.38
N ALA A 575 16.27 -10.21 -12.43
CA ALA A 575 15.35 -9.14 -12.80
C ALA A 575 14.31 -8.85 -11.70
N GLU A 576 13.80 -9.87 -11.01
CA GLU A 576 12.90 -9.69 -9.88
C GLU A 576 13.59 -8.98 -8.70
N PHE A 577 14.77 -9.46 -8.30
CA PHE A 577 15.49 -8.92 -7.15
C PHE A 577 16.20 -7.58 -7.41
N CYS A 578 16.34 -7.14 -8.66
CA CYS A 578 16.72 -5.76 -8.98
C CYS A 578 15.75 -4.73 -8.38
N GLY A 579 14.51 -5.12 -8.06
CA GLY A 579 13.56 -4.27 -7.36
C GLY A 579 13.99 -3.90 -5.92
N ASN A 580 14.94 -4.61 -5.30
CA ASN A 580 15.44 -4.34 -3.94
C ASN A 580 16.57 -3.28 -3.91
N ALA A 581 16.66 -2.44 -4.95
CA ALA A 581 17.78 -1.51 -5.16
C ALA A 581 18.01 -0.50 -4.03
N GLU A 582 16.97 -0.08 -3.30
CA GLU A 582 17.13 0.86 -2.18
C GLU A 582 17.94 0.27 -1.01
N LEU A 583 17.75 -1.03 -0.71
CA LEU A 583 18.46 -1.73 0.35
C LEU A 583 19.90 -2.04 -0.08
N CYS A 584 20.09 -2.37 -1.37
CA CYS A 584 21.43 -2.44 -1.97
C CYS A 584 22.16 -1.10 -1.85
N ARG A 585 21.51 0.02 -2.22
CA ARG A 585 22.10 1.37 -2.15
C ARG A 585 22.46 1.78 -0.72
N LEU A 586 21.64 1.40 0.26
CA LEU A 586 21.96 1.61 1.67
C LEU A 586 23.26 0.89 2.04
N THR A 587 23.41 -0.37 1.62
CA THR A 587 24.62 -1.18 1.84
C THR A 587 25.84 -0.61 1.10
N GLU A 588 25.68 -0.22 -0.16
CA GLU A 588 26.70 0.45 -0.98
C GLU A 588 27.28 1.69 -0.29
N GLN A 589 26.43 2.43 0.42
CA GLN A 589 26.84 3.60 1.19
C GLN A 589 27.53 3.18 2.49
N VAL A 590 26.84 2.46 3.37
CA VAL A 590 27.28 2.29 4.76
C VAL A 590 28.36 1.23 4.95
N VAL A 591 28.51 0.29 4.01
CA VAL A 591 29.57 -0.72 4.04
C VAL A 591 30.76 -0.29 3.20
N PHE A 592 30.51 0.23 1.99
CA PHE A 592 31.56 0.39 0.97
C PHE A 592 31.97 1.84 0.71
N SER A 593 31.44 2.83 1.42
CA SER A 593 31.78 4.24 1.17
C SER A 593 32.00 5.04 2.44
N ASP A 594 31.00 5.13 3.31
CA ASP A 594 31.05 5.98 4.51
C ASP A 594 32.33 5.76 5.37
N PRO A 595 32.76 4.53 5.71
CA PRO A 595 33.96 4.31 6.52
C PRO A 595 35.26 4.90 5.95
N TYR A 596 35.32 5.09 4.63
CA TYR A 596 36.53 5.45 3.89
C TYR A 596 36.58 6.94 3.50
N MET A 597 35.61 7.72 3.97
CA MET A 597 35.53 9.16 3.78
C MET A 597 35.03 9.88 5.05
N VAL A 598 35.09 11.21 5.04
CA VAL A 598 34.38 12.01 6.04
C VAL A 598 32.88 11.91 5.74
N SER A 599 32.11 11.40 6.70
CA SER A 599 30.65 11.27 6.60
C SER A 599 30.04 11.68 7.94
N GLN A 600 28.93 12.40 7.90
CA GLN A 600 28.22 12.86 9.09
C GLN A 600 27.56 11.72 9.88
N TYR A 601 27.39 10.55 9.25
CA TYR A 601 26.78 9.38 9.87
C TYR A 601 27.79 8.50 10.62
N ASN A 602 29.08 8.64 10.33
CA ASN A 602 30.12 7.87 10.98
C ASN A 602 30.23 8.24 12.46
N ARG A 603 30.41 7.22 13.30
CA ARG A 603 30.73 7.38 14.73
C ARG A 603 31.70 6.28 15.15
N TRP A 604 32.43 6.52 16.23
CA TRP A 604 33.40 5.61 16.82
C TRP A 604 33.62 5.98 18.29
N THR A 605 34.34 5.14 19.05
CA THR A 605 34.76 5.48 20.42
C THR A 605 35.79 6.61 20.41
N SER A 606 35.30 7.86 20.39
CA SER A 606 36.10 9.08 20.37
C SER A 606 36.44 9.55 21.79
N PRO A 607 37.62 10.14 22.05
CA PRO A 607 38.71 10.42 21.10
C PRO A 607 39.62 9.22 20.83
N HIS A 608 39.39 8.08 21.50
CA HIS A 608 40.31 6.95 21.55
C HIS A 608 40.68 6.37 20.18
N LEU A 609 39.75 6.37 19.21
CA LEU A 609 39.94 5.84 17.85
C LEU A 609 40.10 6.92 16.76
N ASP A 610 40.23 8.19 17.12
CA ASP A 610 40.28 9.28 16.12
C ASP A 610 41.41 9.08 15.09
N HIS A 611 42.60 8.68 15.55
CA HIS A 611 43.73 8.40 14.66
C HIS A 611 43.51 7.16 13.80
N ASP A 612 42.89 6.12 14.37
CA ASP A 612 42.60 4.87 13.67
C ASP A 612 41.61 5.09 12.52
N VAL A 613 40.58 5.91 12.75
CA VAL A 613 39.59 6.30 11.73
C VAL A 613 40.22 7.15 10.64
N GLU A 614 41.07 8.10 11.02
CA GLU A 614 41.79 8.92 10.05
C GLU A 614 42.72 8.08 9.18
N ALA A 615 43.37 7.07 9.77
CA ALA A 615 44.20 6.12 9.03
C ALA A 615 43.39 5.30 8.02
N VAL A 616 42.17 4.83 8.37
CA VAL A 616 41.27 4.15 7.42
C VAL A 616 40.94 5.03 6.23
N ARG A 617 40.66 6.32 6.46
CA ARG A 617 40.34 7.30 5.41
C ARG A 617 41.53 7.71 4.55
N HIS A 618 42.76 7.45 4.99
CA HIS A 618 43.98 7.80 4.26
C HIS A 618 44.75 6.57 3.74
N ASP A 619 44.23 5.35 3.93
CA ASP A 619 44.84 4.13 3.41
C ASP A 619 44.36 3.87 1.96
N ASP A 620 45.20 4.27 1.00
CA ASP A 620 44.90 4.12 -0.43
C ASP A 620 44.76 2.67 -0.87
N ILE A 621 45.50 1.74 -0.26
CA ILE A 621 45.39 0.31 -0.58
C ILE A 621 44.05 -0.22 -0.10
N LEU A 622 43.62 0.17 1.12
CA LEU A 622 42.33 -0.19 1.66
C LEU A 622 41.17 0.32 0.78
N LYS A 623 41.30 1.55 0.25
CA LYS A 623 40.33 2.15 -0.68
C LYS A 623 40.25 1.41 -2.01
N ILE A 624 41.38 0.98 -2.57
CA ILE A 624 41.41 0.17 -3.80
C ILE A 624 40.66 -1.15 -3.57
N GLU A 625 40.99 -1.85 -2.49
CA GLU A 625 40.37 -3.15 -2.20
C GLU A 625 38.87 -3.05 -1.93
N VAL A 626 38.42 -2.03 -1.19
CA VAL A 626 36.98 -1.85 -0.98
C VAL A 626 36.25 -1.40 -2.25
N ALA A 627 36.89 -0.65 -3.15
CA ALA A 627 36.31 -0.27 -4.43
C ALA A 627 36.08 -1.52 -5.32
N GLU A 628 37.03 -2.45 -5.37
CA GLU A 628 36.86 -3.72 -6.09
C GLU A 628 35.70 -4.54 -5.52
N LEU A 629 35.61 -4.64 -4.20
CA LEU A 629 34.50 -5.34 -3.53
C LEU A 629 33.16 -4.62 -3.75
N LYS A 630 33.15 -3.28 -3.77
CA LYS A 630 31.95 -2.49 -4.08
C LYS A 630 31.47 -2.76 -5.50
N SER A 631 32.37 -2.72 -6.49
CA SER A 631 32.04 -3.08 -7.87
C SER A 631 31.48 -4.50 -7.94
N MET A 632 32.13 -5.46 -7.29
CA MET A 632 31.61 -6.84 -7.25
C MET A 632 30.22 -6.92 -6.63
N PHE A 633 29.95 -6.20 -5.54
CA PHE A 633 28.63 -6.14 -4.91
C PHE A 633 27.56 -5.56 -5.84
N CYS A 634 27.88 -4.48 -6.56
CA CYS A 634 26.96 -3.80 -7.48
C CYS A 634 26.74 -4.54 -8.81
N GLU A 635 27.71 -5.34 -9.26
CA GLU A 635 27.75 -5.86 -10.64
C GLU A 635 27.57 -7.38 -10.73
N ARG A 636 28.02 -8.15 -9.72
CA ARG A 636 28.14 -9.62 -9.81
C ARG A 636 26.92 -10.34 -9.22
N ALA A 637 25.97 -10.68 -10.07
CA ALA A 637 24.83 -11.52 -9.76
C ALA A 637 25.22 -13.02 -9.63
N GLN A 638 25.82 -13.43 -8.51
CA GLN A 638 26.39 -14.78 -8.34
C GLN A 638 25.39 -15.81 -7.78
N ALA A 639 24.65 -15.43 -6.73
CA ALA A 639 23.64 -16.25 -6.07
C ALA A 639 22.63 -15.33 -5.36
N LEU A 640 21.48 -15.86 -4.96
CA LEU A 640 20.58 -15.14 -4.05
C LEU A 640 21.22 -15.13 -2.66
N ILE A 641 21.83 -14.01 -2.31
CA ILE A 641 22.41 -13.81 -0.98
C ILE A 641 21.35 -13.27 -0.03
N HIS A 642 21.48 -13.58 1.26
CA HIS A 642 20.69 -13.01 2.34
C HIS A 642 20.92 -11.49 2.45
N GLY A 643 22.14 -11.02 2.22
CA GLY A 643 22.47 -9.59 2.15
C GLY A 643 22.67 -8.87 3.49
N ASP A 644 22.42 -9.52 4.63
CA ASP A 644 22.89 -9.02 5.93
C ASP A 644 23.08 -10.15 6.98
N LEU A 645 23.76 -11.21 6.56
CA LEU A 645 23.95 -12.43 7.37
C LEU A 645 25.01 -12.26 8.48
N HIS A 646 24.78 -11.34 9.40
CA HIS A 646 25.60 -11.18 10.60
C HIS A 646 25.07 -11.99 11.78
N THR A 647 25.80 -12.09 12.90
CA THR A 647 25.37 -12.83 14.11
C THR A 647 24.12 -12.26 14.80
N GLY A 648 23.67 -11.08 14.40
CA GLY A 648 22.36 -10.52 14.76
C GLY A 648 21.18 -11.09 13.96
N SER A 649 21.45 -11.78 12.86
CA SER A 649 20.46 -12.33 11.91
C SER A 649 20.36 -13.85 12.05
N VAL A 650 20.87 -14.39 13.16
CA VAL A 650 20.85 -15.81 13.51
C VAL A 650 20.31 -15.94 14.93
N MET A 651 19.28 -16.74 15.12
CA MET A 651 18.76 -17.13 16.43
C MET A 651 19.18 -18.57 16.75
N VAL A 652 19.51 -18.82 18.01
CA VAL A 652 20.12 -20.08 18.43
C VAL A 652 19.58 -20.59 19.76
N THR A 653 19.51 -21.91 19.87
CA THR A 653 19.55 -22.69 21.11
C THR A 653 20.77 -23.61 21.05
N ILE A 654 20.97 -24.47 22.05
CA ILE A 654 22.07 -25.47 22.04
C ILE A 654 21.95 -26.43 20.85
N ASP A 655 20.74 -26.69 20.36
CA ASP A 655 20.40 -27.69 19.36
C ASP A 655 19.70 -27.14 18.09
N SER A 656 19.40 -25.84 18.03
CA SER A 656 18.75 -25.21 16.88
C SER A 656 19.47 -23.95 16.44
N THR A 657 19.54 -23.73 15.12
CA THR A 657 20.09 -22.53 14.49
C THR A 657 19.12 -22.08 13.40
N GLN A 658 18.68 -20.83 13.46
CA GLN A 658 17.68 -20.26 12.56
C GLN A 658 18.17 -18.94 12.00
N VAL A 659 18.23 -18.81 10.69
CA VAL A 659 18.57 -17.57 9.99
C VAL A 659 17.29 -16.78 9.73
N ILE A 660 17.32 -15.50 10.08
CA ILE A 660 16.18 -14.58 10.00
C ILE A 660 16.59 -13.30 9.27
N ASP A 661 15.62 -12.49 8.85
CA ASP A 661 15.85 -11.13 8.35
C ASP A 661 16.57 -11.00 6.98
N PRO A 662 16.25 -11.80 5.94
CA PRO A 662 16.84 -11.64 4.61
C PRO A 662 16.23 -10.47 3.81
N GLU A 663 15.94 -9.32 4.44
CA GLU A 663 15.32 -8.16 3.77
C GLU A 663 16.26 -7.44 2.78
N PHE A 664 17.56 -7.63 2.94
CA PHE A 664 18.60 -7.15 2.01
C PHE A 664 18.88 -8.14 0.88
N ALA A 665 18.09 -9.19 0.73
CA ALA A 665 18.37 -10.22 -0.25
C ALA A 665 18.30 -9.67 -1.68
N PHE A 666 19.29 -10.05 -2.47
CA PHE A 666 19.36 -9.82 -3.90
C PHE A 666 20.35 -10.80 -4.54
N TYR A 667 20.43 -10.80 -5.87
CA TYR A 667 21.45 -11.57 -6.57
C TYR A 667 22.80 -10.84 -6.52
N GLY A 668 23.65 -11.26 -5.59
CA GLY A 668 24.95 -10.65 -5.31
C GLY A 668 26.08 -11.67 -5.15
N PRO A 669 27.29 -11.24 -4.75
CA PRO A 669 28.43 -12.13 -4.59
C PRO A 669 28.31 -12.98 -3.33
N MET A 670 28.50 -14.30 -3.46
CA MET A 670 28.39 -15.30 -2.38
C MET A 670 29.27 -14.97 -1.17
N GLY A 671 30.48 -14.45 -1.43
CA GLY A 671 31.42 -14.07 -0.38
C GLY A 671 30.86 -13.01 0.58
N PHE A 672 29.83 -12.25 0.18
CA PHE A 672 29.24 -11.24 1.03
C PHE A 672 28.53 -11.84 2.26
N ASP A 673 27.78 -12.92 2.09
CA ASP A 673 27.10 -13.62 3.18
C ASP A 673 28.08 -14.39 4.07
N ILE A 674 28.98 -15.16 3.45
CA ILE A 674 30.01 -15.94 4.16
C ILE A 674 30.88 -14.98 4.99
N GLY A 675 31.33 -13.88 4.36
CA GLY A 675 32.11 -12.84 5.00
C GLY A 675 31.35 -12.12 6.11
N ALA A 676 30.07 -11.80 5.92
CA ALA A 676 29.26 -11.19 6.96
C ALA A 676 29.19 -12.07 8.22
N PHE A 677 29.00 -13.38 8.06
CA PHE A 677 28.94 -14.31 9.19
C PHE A 677 30.30 -14.47 9.86
N LEU A 678 31.33 -14.87 9.10
CA LEU A 678 32.69 -15.09 9.64
C LEU A 678 33.29 -13.81 10.23
N GLY A 679 33.14 -12.67 9.55
CA GLY A 679 33.61 -11.38 10.05
C GLY A 679 32.98 -10.99 11.39
N ASN A 680 31.69 -11.31 11.60
CA ASN A 680 31.05 -11.05 12.90
C ASN A 680 31.51 -12.02 14.00
N LEU A 681 31.87 -13.27 13.68
CA LEU A 681 32.54 -14.15 14.64
C LEU A 681 33.93 -13.61 15.02
N ILE A 682 34.65 -13.00 14.08
CA ILE A 682 35.94 -12.34 14.37
C ILE A 682 35.75 -11.10 15.26
N LEU A 683 34.71 -10.27 15.01
CA LEU A 683 34.36 -9.16 15.93
C LEU A 683 34.05 -9.69 17.33
N ALA A 684 33.26 -10.77 17.42
CA ALA A 684 32.93 -11.40 18.70
C ALA A 684 34.19 -11.88 19.42
N PHE A 685 35.15 -12.49 18.72
CA PHE A 685 36.46 -12.88 19.28
C PHE A 685 37.21 -11.69 19.88
N PHE A 686 37.35 -10.58 19.14
CA PHE A 686 38.07 -9.40 19.63
C PHE A 686 37.35 -8.67 20.75
N SER A 687 36.02 -8.79 20.86
CA SER A 687 35.26 -8.22 21.98
C SER A 687 35.43 -8.97 23.30
N GLN A 688 35.86 -10.25 23.28
CA GLN A 688 35.83 -11.10 24.47
C GLN A 688 36.71 -10.58 25.61
N ASP A 689 37.86 -9.99 25.31
CA ASP A 689 38.73 -9.39 26.35
C ASP A 689 37.99 -8.25 27.08
N GLY A 690 37.12 -7.54 26.37
CA GLY A 690 36.19 -6.53 26.87
C GLY A 690 35.16 -7.07 27.87
N HIS A 691 34.69 -8.30 27.65
CA HIS A 691 33.71 -9.01 28.47
C HIS A 691 34.31 -9.92 29.55
N ALA A 692 35.64 -10.04 29.60
CA ALA A 692 36.33 -10.78 30.64
C ALA A 692 36.13 -10.12 32.01
N ASP A 693 35.85 -10.96 33.01
CA ASP A 693 35.72 -10.59 34.42
C ASP A 693 36.59 -11.49 35.32
N LYS A 694 36.38 -11.44 36.64
CA LYS A 694 37.17 -12.22 37.59
C LYS A 694 36.86 -13.71 37.58
N ASP A 695 35.66 -14.09 37.13
CA ASP A 695 35.15 -15.45 37.15
C ASP A 695 35.37 -16.15 35.80
N ASN A 696 35.39 -15.39 34.69
CA ASN A 696 35.65 -15.89 33.35
C ASN A 696 36.52 -14.93 32.53
N ASP A 697 37.77 -15.34 32.28
CA ASP A 697 38.74 -14.59 31.49
C ASP A 697 38.50 -14.65 29.96
N ARG A 698 37.48 -15.41 29.54
CA ARG A 698 37.09 -15.70 28.15
C ARG A 698 38.16 -16.41 27.30
N THR A 699 39.27 -16.88 27.86
CA THR A 699 40.35 -17.52 27.09
C THR A 699 39.88 -18.80 26.40
N VAL A 700 39.20 -19.69 27.14
CA VAL A 700 38.64 -20.94 26.58
C VAL A 700 37.59 -20.64 25.52
N TYR A 701 36.74 -19.65 25.78
CA TYR A 701 35.67 -19.26 24.89
C TYR A 701 36.18 -18.63 23.58
N LYS A 702 37.23 -17.82 23.64
CA LYS A 702 37.95 -17.32 22.46
C LYS A 702 38.45 -18.47 21.58
N GLN A 703 38.98 -19.55 22.18
CA GLN A 703 39.38 -20.74 21.43
C GLN A 703 38.19 -21.47 20.80
N TRP A 704 37.03 -21.50 21.46
CA TRP A 704 35.81 -22.02 20.86
C TRP A 704 35.41 -21.20 19.63
N ILE A 705 35.40 -19.86 19.71
CA ILE A 705 35.07 -19.00 18.55
C ILE A 705 36.01 -19.28 17.37
N LEU A 706 37.32 -19.40 17.62
CA LEU A 706 38.30 -19.72 16.55
C LEU A 706 38.02 -21.08 15.92
N ARG A 707 37.73 -22.11 16.72
CA ARG A 707 37.33 -23.44 16.19
C ARG A 707 36.05 -23.35 15.36
N THR A 708 35.05 -22.61 15.82
CA THR A 708 33.80 -22.41 15.07
C THR A 708 34.06 -21.72 13.72
N ILE A 709 34.92 -20.70 13.66
CA ILE A 709 35.32 -20.05 12.40
C ILE A 709 35.97 -21.06 11.44
N GLU A 710 36.92 -21.87 11.94
CA GLU A 710 37.61 -22.91 11.17
C GLU A 710 36.64 -23.96 10.63
N GLU A 711 35.82 -24.52 11.52
CA GLU A 711 34.86 -25.57 11.22
C GLU A 711 33.79 -25.08 10.25
N THR A 712 33.24 -23.88 10.42
CA THR A 712 32.24 -23.33 9.50
C THR A 712 32.78 -23.23 8.08
N TRP A 713 33.98 -22.66 7.88
CA TRP A 713 34.56 -22.56 6.54
C TRP A 713 34.86 -23.92 5.93
N ASN A 714 35.50 -24.81 6.69
CA ASN A 714 35.91 -26.12 6.18
C ASN A 714 34.70 -27.01 5.86
N LEU A 715 33.66 -27.00 6.70
CA LEU A 715 32.40 -27.70 6.44
C LEU A 715 31.65 -27.07 5.27
N PHE A 716 31.61 -25.73 5.16
CA PHE A 716 30.99 -25.06 4.02
C PHE A 716 31.67 -25.47 2.72
N HIS A 717 33.01 -25.42 2.68
CA HIS A 717 33.79 -25.84 1.52
C HIS A 717 33.46 -27.29 1.14
N HIS A 718 33.45 -28.20 2.12
CA HIS A 718 33.12 -29.60 1.88
C HIS A 718 31.70 -29.78 1.34
N ASN A 719 30.70 -29.20 2.01
CA ASN A 719 29.30 -29.33 1.65
C ASN A 719 29.00 -28.72 0.28
N PHE A 720 29.54 -27.54 -0.01
CA PHE A 720 29.36 -26.85 -1.30
C PHE A 720 29.96 -27.66 -2.47
N VAL A 721 31.16 -28.21 -2.28
CA VAL A 721 31.79 -29.08 -3.28
C VAL A 721 31.04 -30.41 -3.41
N SER A 722 30.48 -30.97 -2.33
CA SER A 722 29.63 -32.17 -2.40
C SER A 722 28.39 -31.91 -3.26
N LEU A 723 27.67 -30.81 -3.00
CA LEU A 723 26.52 -30.40 -3.81
C LEU A 723 26.90 -30.20 -5.28
N TRP A 724 28.07 -29.61 -5.55
CA TRP A 724 28.57 -29.48 -6.92
C TRP A 724 28.83 -30.84 -7.57
N ASN A 725 29.48 -31.77 -6.88
CA ASN A 725 29.73 -33.11 -7.41
C ASN A 725 28.42 -33.88 -7.66
N GLU A 726 27.44 -33.74 -6.77
CA GLU A 726 26.12 -34.38 -6.89
C GLU A 726 25.28 -33.85 -8.05
N ASN A 727 25.51 -32.59 -8.46
CA ASN A 727 24.73 -31.91 -9.49
C ASN A 727 25.58 -31.53 -10.73
N PHE A 728 26.75 -32.15 -10.92
CA PHE A 728 27.69 -31.75 -11.97
C PHE A 728 27.14 -31.98 -13.38
N ASP A 729 26.30 -33.00 -13.56
CA ASP A 729 25.56 -33.31 -14.79
C ASP A 729 24.11 -32.78 -14.78
N GLY A 730 23.79 -31.89 -13.83
CA GLY A 730 22.47 -31.30 -13.64
C GLY A 730 22.15 -30.14 -14.57
N HIS A 731 21.22 -29.28 -14.13
CA HIS A 731 20.68 -28.17 -14.92
C HIS A 731 21.59 -26.93 -15.01
N GLY A 732 22.68 -26.88 -14.23
CA GLY A 732 23.57 -25.74 -14.16
C GLY A 732 24.43 -25.55 -15.42
N GLU A 733 24.50 -24.32 -15.91
CA GLU A 733 25.17 -24.01 -17.20
C GLU A 733 26.58 -23.42 -17.03
N ALA A 734 27.04 -23.13 -15.81
CA ALA A 734 28.37 -22.52 -15.59
C ALA A 734 29.53 -23.46 -15.96
N TYR A 735 29.39 -24.77 -15.68
CA TYR A 735 30.44 -25.76 -15.87
C TYR A 735 29.90 -27.03 -16.55
N LEU A 736 29.47 -26.91 -17.81
CA LEU A 736 28.86 -28.00 -18.58
C LEU A 736 29.74 -29.26 -18.65
N VAL A 737 29.12 -30.41 -18.35
CA VAL A 737 29.81 -31.72 -18.29
C VAL A 737 30.59 -32.06 -19.56
N ASP A 738 30.09 -31.69 -20.75
CA ASP A 738 30.76 -31.94 -22.03
C ASP A 738 32.09 -31.19 -22.19
N ILE A 739 32.22 -30.04 -21.52
CA ILE A 739 33.45 -29.22 -21.50
C ILE A 739 34.35 -29.68 -20.36
N TYR A 740 33.80 -29.83 -19.16
CA TYR A 740 34.51 -30.24 -17.95
C TYR A 740 34.42 -31.75 -17.75
N ASN A 741 34.74 -32.52 -18.79
CA ASN A 741 34.49 -33.95 -18.91
C ASN A 741 35.53 -34.88 -18.27
N LYS A 742 36.50 -34.33 -17.52
CA LYS A 742 37.56 -35.10 -16.86
C LYS A 742 37.62 -34.75 -15.37
N THR A 743 37.68 -35.77 -14.52
CA THR A 743 37.76 -35.60 -13.06
C THR A 743 38.89 -34.67 -12.64
N GLU A 744 40.07 -34.74 -13.26
CA GLU A 744 41.19 -33.86 -12.91
C GLU A 744 40.91 -32.39 -13.24
N LEU A 745 40.20 -32.13 -14.34
CA LEU A 745 39.80 -30.78 -14.73
C LEU A 745 38.69 -30.24 -13.83
N GLN A 746 37.72 -31.07 -13.47
CA GLN A 746 36.65 -30.72 -12.52
C GLN A 746 37.24 -30.33 -11.15
N LEU A 747 38.16 -31.14 -10.62
CA LEU A 747 38.86 -30.84 -9.36
C LEU A 747 39.67 -29.54 -9.43
N LEU A 748 40.34 -29.27 -10.57
CA LEU A 748 41.12 -28.06 -10.75
C LEU A 748 40.23 -26.80 -10.74
N VAL A 749 39.09 -26.83 -11.45
CA VAL A 749 38.19 -25.67 -11.50
C VAL A 749 37.44 -25.45 -10.21
N GLN A 750 37.04 -26.52 -9.51
CA GLN A 750 36.46 -26.43 -8.17
C GLN A 750 37.47 -25.82 -7.18
N LYS A 751 38.73 -26.29 -7.19
CA LYS A 751 39.78 -25.71 -6.33
C LYS A 751 39.97 -24.22 -6.60
N LYS A 752 40.02 -23.81 -7.88
CA LYS A 752 40.13 -22.40 -8.24
C LYS A 752 38.92 -21.60 -7.76
N TYR A 753 37.71 -22.09 -8.03
CA TYR A 753 36.46 -21.43 -7.62
C TYR A 753 36.41 -21.22 -6.11
N MET A 754 36.73 -22.26 -5.33
CA MET A 754 36.70 -22.19 -3.88
C MET A 754 37.80 -21.30 -3.30
N THR A 755 38.96 -21.21 -3.97
CA THR A 755 40.02 -20.27 -3.59
C THR A 755 39.58 -18.82 -3.81
N ASP A 756 39.00 -18.52 -4.98
CA ASP A 756 38.50 -17.19 -5.30
C ASP A 756 37.35 -16.80 -4.34
N LEU A 757 36.42 -17.74 -4.07
CA LEU A 757 35.31 -17.53 -3.12
C LEU A 757 35.80 -17.31 -1.67
N PHE A 758 36.87 -18.01 -1.25
CA PHE A 758 37.50 -17.78 0.04
C PHE A 758 38.02 -16.35 0.17
N HIS A 759 38.72 -15.87 -0.86
CA HIS A 759 39.23 -14.51 -0.89
C HIS A 759 38.12 -13.47 -0.91
N ASP A 760 37.04 -13.71 -1.66
CA ASP A 760 35.85 -12.84 -1.64
C ASP A 760 35.23 -12.78 -0.24
N ALA A 761 35.07 -13.93 0.43
CA ALA A 761 34.52 -14.01 1.79
C ALA A 761 35.37 -13.25 2.81
N LEU A 762 36.69 -13.40 2.77
CA LEU A 762 37.60 -12.64 3.64
C LEU A 762 37.52 -11.13 3.38
N GLY A 763 37.41 -10.72 2.12
CA GLY A 763 37.32 -9.31 1.73
C GLY A 763 36.05 -8.65 2.25
N PHE A 764 34.88 -9.24 1.96
CA PHE A 764 33.61 -8.72 2.44
C PHE A 764 33.49 -8.81 3.97
N GLY A 765 34.02 -9.86 4.59
CA GLY A 765 34.09 -9.97 6.04
C GLY A 765 34.89 -8.84 6.68
N ALA A 766 36.07 -8.56 6.15
CA ALA A 766 36.89 -7.44 6.61
C ALA A 766 36.22 -6.07 6.39
N ALA A 767 35.56 -5.85 5.25
CA ALA A 767 34.79 -4.62 5.01
C ALA A 767 33.63 -4.46 6.01
N LYS A 768 32.90 -5.55 6.30
CA LYS A 768 31.86 -5.57 7.34
C LYS A 768 32.44 -5.32 8.73
N MET A 769 33.64 -5.82 9.05
CA MET A 769 34.31 -5.51 10.32
C MET A 769 34.63 -4.01 10.44
N ILE A 770 35.29 -3.42 9.44
CA ILE A 770 35.66 -2.00 9.41
C ILE A 770 34.44 -1.12 9.63
N ARG A 771 33.37 -1.32 8.84
CA ARG A 771 32.17 -0.48 8.92
C ARG A 771 31.43 -0.57 10.26
N ARG A 772 31.57 -1.68 11.00
CA ARG A 772 30.96 -1.85 12.33
C ARG A 772 31.70 -1.08 13.42
N ILE A 773 32.96 -0.71 13.20
CA ILE A 773 33.80 0.00 14.17
C ILE A 773 33.76 1.51 13.93
N VAL A 774 33.71 1.94 12.66
CA VAL A 774 33.83 3.38 12.31
C VAL A 774 32.61 3.97 11.60
N GLY A 775 31.63 3.13 11.24
CA GLY A 775 30.42 3.53 10.52
C GLY A 775 29.26 3.91 11.45
N VAL A 776 28.06 4.06 10.86
CA VAL A 776 26.85 4.48 11.58
C VAL A 776 26.28 3.40 12.51
N ALA A 777 26.28 2.14 12.06
CA ALA A 777 25.63 1.03 12.74
C ALA A 777 26.67 0.08 13.36
N HIS A 778 26.88 0.22 14.67
CA HIS A 778 27.83 -0.58 15.45
C HIS A 778 27.28 -1.96 15.81
N VAL A 779 28.04 -2.76 16.54
CA VAL A 779 27.61 -4.07 17.08
C VAL A 779 27.58 -4.08 18.61
N GLU A 780 26.61 -4.80 19.17
CA GLU A 780 26.44 -4.94 20.61
C GLU A 780 27.67 -5.55 21.30
N ASP A 781 28.48 -6.35 20.59
CA ASP A 781 29.71 -6.97 21.09
C ASP A 781 30.66 -5.93 21.68
N PHE A 782 30.81 -4.77 21.03
CA PHE A 782 31.63 -3.66 21.55
C PHE A 782 30.80 -2.68 22.37
N GLU A 783 29.60 -2.32 21.91
CA GLU A 783 28.79 -1.28 22.54
C GLU A 783 28.30 -1.65 23.95
N SER A 784 28.25 -2.93 24.29
CA SER A 784 27.94 -3.40 25.65
C SER A 784 29.14 -3.33 26.62
N ILE A 785 30.36 -3.07 26.13
CA ILE A 785 31.54 -2.83 26.97
C ILE A 785 31.49 -1.39 27.48
N SER A 786 31.14 -1.21 28.76
CA SER A 786 30.93 0.12 29.34
C SER A 786 32.21 0.97 29.48
N ASP A 787 33.38 0.34 29.63
CA ASP A 787 34.66 1.05 29.72
C ASP A 787 35.14 1.42 28.31
N GLU A 788 35.10 2.71 27.98
CA GLU A 788 35.46 3.22 26.66
C GLU A 788 36.91 2.96 26.26
N THR A 789 37.85 2.97 27.21
CA THR A 789 39.25 2.66 26.93
C THR A 789 39.42 1.18 26.62
N LYS A 790 38.76 0.31 27.39
CA LYS A 790 38.74 -1.15 27.14
C LYS A 790 38.06 -1.48 25.82
N ARG A 791 36.92 -0.84 25.52
CA ARG A 791 36.19 -0.95 24.26
C ARG A 791 37.08 -0.55 23.08
N ALA A 792 37.67 0.64 23.12
CA ALA A 792 38.54 1.14 22.06
C ALA A 792 39.78 0.25 21.81
N LEU A 793 40.35 -0.36 22.86
CA LEU A 793 41.45 -1.32 22.70
C LEU A 793 41.00 -2.56 21.90
N CYS A 794 39.82 -3.11 22.21
CA CYS A 794 39.26 -4.26 21.51
C CYS A 794 38.90 -3.89 20.06
N GLU A 795 38.26 -2.73 19.86
CA GLU A 795 37.92 -2.19 18.54
C GLU A 795 39.15 -1.96 17.67
N ARG A 796 40.23 -1.39 18.22
CA ARG A 796 41.49 -1.17 17.48
C ARG A 796 42.07 -2.49 16.97
N ARG A 797 42.18 -3.51 17.84
CA ARG A 797 42.69 -4.84 17.45
C ARG A 797 41.84 -5.46 16.34
N ALA A 798 40.51 -5.36 16.46
CA ALA A 798 39.59 -5.82 15.42
C ALA A 798 39.78 -5.06 14.10
N LEU A 799 39.96 -3.73 14.17
CA LEU A 799 40.16 -2.87 13.00
C LEU A 799 41.50 -3.17 12.31
N ASP A 800 42.57 -3.37 13.07
CA ASP A 800 43.88 -3.75 12.55
C ASP A 800 43.84 -5.13 11.87
N CYS A 801 43.16 -6.09 12.48
CA CYS A 801 42.91 -7.39 11.85
C CYS A 801 42.13 -7.25 10.54
N ALA A 802 41.04 -6.48 10.54
CA ALA A 802 40.25 -6.25 9.33
C ALA A 802 41.05 -5.56 8.22
N LYS A 803 41.84 -4.52 8.54
CA LYS A 803 42.71 -3.85 7.56
C LYS A 803 43.74 -4.81 6.96
N THR A 804 44.36 -5.67 7.79
CA THR A 804 45.32 -6.67 7.33
C THR A 804 44.65 -7.69 6.42
N ILE A 805 43.52 -8.26 6.84
CA ILE A 805 42.77 -9.23 6.03
C ILE A 805 42.34 -8.59 4.72
N LEU A 806 41.75 -7.39 4.73
CA LEU A 806 41.27 -6.74 3.51
C LEU A 806 42.41 -6.57 2.49
N LYS A 807 43.58 -6.11 2.93
CA LYS A 807 44.72 -5.86 2.03
C LYS A 807 45.46 -7.13 1.60
N GLU A 808 45.46 -8.17 2.44
CA GLU A 808 46.32 -9.34 2.24
C GLU A 808 45.56 -10.64 1.96
N ARG A 809 44.22 -10.61 1.88
CA ARG A 809 43.38 -11.81 1.78
C ARG A 809 43.81 -12.84 0.74
N ARG A 810 44.34 -12.37 -0.39
CA ARG A 810 44.79 -13.20 -1.52
C ARG A 810 46.06 -14.03 -1.21
N LYS A 811 46.77 -13.73 -0.11
CA LYS A 811 47.91 -14.50 0.38
C LYS A 811 47.48 -15.71 1.22
N PHE A 812 46.24 -15.75 1.71
CA PHE A 812 45.76 -16.87 2.50
C PHE A 812 45.28 -18.01 1.59
N GLU A 813 45.76 -19.21 1.86
CA GLU A 813 45.35 -20.45 1.20
C GLU A 813 44.36 -21.25 2.07
N THR A 814 44.34 -21.00 3.38
CA THR A 814 43.49 -21.74 4.34
C THR A 814 42.95 -20.83 5.44
N ILE A 815 41.81 -21.21 6.03
CA ILE A 815 41.23 -20.50 7.17
C ILE A 815 42.13 -20.55 8.41
N SER A 816 42.93 -21.61 8.59
CA SER A 816 43.87 -21.73 9.70
C SER A 816 44.95 -20.63 9.66
N GLN A 817 45.39 -20.18 8.48
CA GLN A 817 46.31 -19.04 8.37
C GLN A 817 45.66 -17.72 8.80
N VAL A 818 44.36 -17.55 8.53
CA VAL A 818 43.60 -16.38 9.01
C VAL A 818 43.48 -16.41 10.53
N ILE A 819 43.24 -17.60 11.11
CA ILE A 819 43.23 -17.81 12.56
C ILE A 819 44.57 -17.47 13.19
N SER A 820 45.69 -17.85 12.58
CA SER A 820 47.03 -17.45 13.06
C SER A 820 47.17 -15.92 13.10
N VAL A 821 46.72 -15.19 12.08
CA VAL A 821 46.75 -13.72 12.08
C VAL A 821 45.87 -13.12 13.17
N ILE A 822 44.68 -13.68 13.39
CA ILE A 822 43.80 -13.26 14.49
C ILE A 822 44.48 -13.44 15.85
N GLN A 823 45.16 -14.57 16.05
CA GLN A 823 45.91 -14.87 17.29
C GLN A 823 47.13 -13.97 17.46
N GLU A 824 47.89 -13.71 16.40
CA GLU A 824 49.06 -12.83 16.41
C GLU A 824 48.69 -11.39 16.81
N ILE A 825 47.58 -10.86 16.27
CA ILE A 825 47.09 -9.50 16.60
C ILE A 825 46.49 -9.46 18.01
N SER A 826 45.93 -10.57 18.49
CA SER A 826 45.38 -10.66 19.85
C SER A 826 46.46 -10.84 20.92
N ALA A 827 47.71 -11.16 20.56
CA ALA A 827 48.77 -11.34 21.53
C ALA A 827 49.00 -10.04 22.35
N PRO A 828 49.30 -10.16 23.67
CA PRO A 828 49.40 -9.02 24.57
C PRO A 828 50.44 -7.98 24.16
#